data_AF-A0A3L6R8U7-F1
#
_entry.id   AF-A0A3L6R8U7-F1
#
_cell.length_a   1.000
_cell.length_b   1.000
_cell.length_c   1.000
_cell.angle_alpha   90.00
_cell.angle_beta   90.00
_cell.angle_gamma   90.00
#
_symmetry.space_group_name_H-M   'P 1'
#
loop_
_entity.id
_entity.type
_entity.pdbx_description
1 polymer ?
#
loop_
_entity_poly.entity_id
_entity_poly.type
_entity_poly.pdbx_seq_one_letter_code
_entity_poly.pdbx_strand_id
1 'polypeptide(L)'
;MAATSHASFMSFLLSHPQPRSATPGTRLPLRPAARRVRCATDAAAPTAQPAAAASTKHRRAADENIREEAARHPAPKQGLSAWYEPFPPAPNGDPNERYSLDEIVYRSSSGGLLDVRHDMEALARFSGAYWRDLFDSRIGRTTWPYGSGVWSKKEFVLPEIDPDHIVSLFEGNSNLFWAERLGRDHLGGMNDLWVKHCGISHTGSFKDLGMTVLVSQVNRLRRAPLSRPIAGVGCASTGDTSAALSAYCAAAGIPAIVFLPANRISLEQLIQPIANGATVLSLDTDFDGCMRLIREVTAELPIYLANSLNSLRLEGQKTAAIEILQQFDWEVPDWVIVPGGNLGNIYAFYKGFEMCRVLGLVDRVPRLVCAQAANANPLYSYYKSGWTEFQPQVAKPTFASAIQIGDPVSVDRAVVALKATNGIVEEATEEELMNAMSLADRTGMFACPHTGVALAALFKLRDQRVIGSNERVVVVSTAHGLKFSQSKIDYHDSKIEDMACKYANPPVSVKADFGAVMDVLKKRLKGSAGDVLEDNPVGRLKVYVYDLPSKYNKKLLKKDPRCLNHMFAAEIFMHRFLLSSAVRTFNPEEADWFYTPVYATCDLTPSGLPLPFKSPRMMRSAIQLIATNWPYWNRSEGADHFFVTPHDFGACFHYQEEKAIGRGILPLLQRATLVQTFGQKNHVCLKDGSITIPPFAPPQKMQTHLIPPDTPRSIFVYFRGLFYDTGNDPEGGYYARGARASVWENFKNNPLFDISTDHPPTYYEDMQRSVFCLCPLGWAPWSPRLVEAVVFGCIPVIIADDIVLPFADAIPWEEIGVFVAEEDVPRLDSILASIPTDIILRKQRLLANPSMKQAMLFPQPAQPGDAFHQILNGLARKLPHGDNVFLKPGERILNWTAGPPGDLKPW
;
A
#
# COMPACT_ATOMS: atom_id res chain seq x y z
N MET A 1 47.61 -54.03 -15.85
CA MET A 1 48.45 -54.66 -16.90
C MET A 1 48.59 -53.69 -18.08
N ALA A 2 49.39 -54.02 -19.09
CA ALA A 2 49.82 -53.20 -20.23
C ALA A 2 48.68 -52.57 -21.11
N ALA A 3 48.92 -51.60 -22.00
CA ALA A 3 49.96 -50.55 -22.15
C ALA A 3 49.69 -49.66 -23.41
N THR A 4 50.31 -48.46 -23.49
CA THR A 4 50.65 -47.67 -24.72
C THR A 4 49.51 -47.21 -25.66
N SER A 5 49.53 -46.11 -26.43
CA SER A 5 50.41 -44.91 -26.62
C SER A 5 49.59 -43.90 -27.51
N HIS A 6 49.95 -42.69 -27.96
CA HIS A 6 51.15 -41.80 -28.01
C HIS A 6 50.64 -40.33 -27.81
N ALA A 7 51.30 -39.25 -28.29
CA ALA A 7 52.46 -38.57 -27.69
C ALA A 7 52.91 -37.35 -28.56
N SER A 8 52.77 -36.11 -28.06
CA SER A 8 53.50 -34.86 -28.44
C SER A 8 53.07 -33.75 -27.45
N PHE A 9 53.89 -33.12 -26.59
CA PHE A 9 55.12 -32.29 -26.78
C PHE A 9 54.87 -31.00 -27.57
N MET A 10 55.28 -29.78 -27.14
CA MET A 10 56.13 -29.31 -26.01
C MET A 10 55.39 -28.27 -25.12
N SER A 11 55.55 -28.20 -23.78
CA SER A 11 56.70 -27.78 -22.93
C SER A 11 56.90 -26.24 -22.91
N PHE A 12 56.47 -25.47 -21.88
CA PHE A 12 56.96 -25.29 -20.48
C PHE A 12 58.01 -24.17 -20.30
N LEU A 13 57.73 -23.09 -19.53
CA LEU A 13 58.21 -22.86 -18.13
C LEU A 13 57.95 -21.45 -17.58
N LEU A 14 58.20 -21.27 -16.28
CA LEU A 14 57.96 -20.07 -15.45
C LEU A 14 59.17 -19.13 -15.37
N SER A 15 58.95 -17.82 -15.18
CA SER A 15 59.41 -17.05 -13.98
C SER A 15 59.32 -15.52 -14.15
N HIS A 16 59.28 -14.78 -13.04
CA HIS A 16 59.45 -13.31 -12.99
C HIS A 16 60.94 -12.94 -12.77
N PRO A 17 61.37 -11.73 -13.21
CA PRO A 17 61.51 -10.65 -12.23
C PRO A 17 61.12 -9.22 -12.72
N GLN A 18 60.94 -8.33 -11.75
CA GLN A 18 60.80 -6.86 -11.88
C GLN A 18 62.11 -6.17 -11.38
N PRO A 19 62.26 -4.83 -11.39
CA PRO A 19 61.82 -3.81 -12.38
C PRO A 19 62.92 -2.75 -12.68
N ARG A 20 62.73 -1.82 -13.64
CA ARG A 20 63.22 -0.42 -13.53
C ARG A 20 62.68 0.60 -14.55
N SER A 21 62.10 1.68 -14.01
CA SER A 21 62.12 3.09 -14.46
C SER A 21 62.09 3.50 -15.95
N ALA A 22 61.01 4.19 -16.36
CA ALA A 22 61.06 5.39 -17.21
C ALA A 22 59.77 6.26 -17.05
N THR A 23 59.91 7.59 -17.08
CA THR A 23 58.88 8.66 -17.08
C THR A 23 59.52 9.94 -17.69
N PRO A 24 58.82 11.06 -18.04
CA PRO A 24 57.40 11.41 -17.82
C PRO A 24 56.66 12.01 -19.06
N GLY A 25 55.43 12.51 -18.85
CA GLY A 25 54.62 13.29 -19.82
C GLY A 25 53.50 12.48 -20.48
N THR A 26 52.27 12.97 -20.66
CA THR A 26 51.61 14.25 -20.28
C THR A 26 50.12 13.98 -19.99
N ARG A 27 49.39 14.86 -19.28
CA ARG A 27 47.97 14.66 -18.91
C ARG A 27 47.13 15.95 -18.95
N LEU A 28 45.80 15.74 -18.96
CA LEU A 28 44.69 16.70 -18.81
C LEU A 28 44.27 17.49 -20.08
N PRO A 29 43.01 17.95 -20.21
CA PRO A 29 41.76 17.48 -19.55
C PRO A 29 40.56 17.25 -20.50
N LEU A 30 39.53 16.56 -20.01
CA LEU A 30 38.15 16.67 -20.53
C LEU A 30 37.24 17.33 -19.47
N ARG A 31 36.29 18.16 -19.91
CA ARG A 31 35.37 18.93 -19.05
C ARG A 31 34.00 18.25 -18.91
N PRO A 32 33.35 18.30 -17.73
CA PRO A 32 31.90 18.21 -17.62
C PRO A 32 31.23 19.58 -17.78
N ALA A 33 29.95 19.61 -18.15
CA ALA A 33 29.11 20.80 -18.09
C ALA A 33 27.65 20.42 -17.77
N ALA A 34 27.21 20.70 -16.54
CA ALA A 34 25.82 20.53 -16.11
C ALA A 34 25.17 21.90 -15.86
N ARG A 35 24.00 22.14 -16.46
CA ARG A 35 23.36 23.45 -16.55
C ARG A 35 22.34 23.61 -15.42
N ARG A 36 22.60 24.49 -14.44
CA ARG A 36 21.61 24.84 -13.40
C ARG A 36 20.58 25.82 -13.96
N VAL A 37 19.29 25.48 -13.82
CA VAL A 37 18.16 26.40 -14.02
C VAL A 37 18.00 27.26 -12.77
N ARG A 38 17.58 28.52 -12.93
CA ARG A 38 17.14 29.40 -11.83
C ARG A 38 15.61 29.48 -11.87
N CYS A 39 14.97 29.39 -10.70
CA CYS A 39 13.68 30.03 -10.50
C CYS A 39 13.90 31.42 -9.87
N ALA A 40 12.98 32.33 -10.11
CA ALA A 40 12.92 33.64 -9.47
C ALA A 40 11.53 33.82 -8.86
N THR A 41 11.47 34.50 -7.71
CA THR A 41 10.24 35.01 -7.09
C THR A 41 10.58 36.36 -6.46
N ASP A 42 9.68 37.32 -6.62
CA ASP A 42 9.91 38.72 -6.26
C ASP A 42 9.79 39.02 -4.76
N ALA A 43 10.28 40.19 -4.37
CA ALA A 43 10.45 40.56 -2.97
C ALA A 43 9.22 41.27 -2.35
N ALA A 44 8.98 40.97 -1.08
CA ALA A 44 8.26 41.84 -0.15
C ALA A 44 9.14 42.09 1.08
N ALA A 45 9.06 43.29 1.66
CA ALA A 45 9.97 43.79 2.70
C ALA A 45 9.25 43.93 4.07
N PRO A 46 9.90 44.34 5.18
CA PRO A 46 10.23 43.36 6.21
C PRO A 46 9.68 43.69 7.61
N THR A 47 9.53 42.65 8.45
CA THR A 47 9.22 42.82 9.88
C THR A 47 10.15 41.95 10.77
N ALA A 48 10.77 42.62 11.75
CA ALA A 48 11.50 42.10 12.92
C ALA A 48 12.11 40.67 12.89
N GLN A 49 13.44 40.58 12.77
CA GLN A 49 14.19 39.39 13.20
C GLN A 49 14.45 39.43 14.73
N PRO A 50 14.28 38.31 15.46
CA PRO A 50 14.99 38.10 16.73
C PRO A 50 16.48 37.87 16.45
N ALA A 51 17.35 38.24 17.38
CA ALA A 51 18.80 38.17 17.18
C ALA A 51 19.31 36.72 17.04
N ALA A 52 19.86 36.39 15.87
CA ALA A 52 20.50 35.09 15.65
C ALA A 52 21.85 35.01 16.40
N ALA A 53 21.95 34.13 17.39
CA ALA A 53 23.20 33.85 18.08
C ALA A 53 24.24 33.27 17.10
N ALA A 54 25.45 33.82 17.10
CA ALA A 54 26.49 33.44 16.15
C ALA A 54 26.99 32.01 16.42
N SER A 55 26.76 31.09 15.47
CA SER A 55 27.19 29.71 15.58
C SER A 55 28.70 29.54 15.34
N THR A 56 29.48 29.74 16.41
CA THR A 56 30.89 29.31 16.45
C THR A 56 30.98 27.83 16.10
N LYS A 57 31.65 27.51 15.00
CA LYS A 57 31.85 26.11 14.54
C LYS A 57 32.80 25.38 15.48
N HIS A 58 32.25 24.83 16.57
CA HIS A 58 32.94 23.90 17.44
C HIS A 58 33.42 22.71 16.59
N ARG A 59 34.74 22.55 16.50
CA ARG A 59 35.38 21.32 15.99
C ARG A 59 35.92 20.58 17.20
N ARG A 60 35.51 19.33 17.37
CA ARG A 60 36.15 18.41 18.32
C ARG A 60 37.63 18.25 17.96
N ALA A 61 38.47 17.97 18.95
CA ALA A 61 39.86 17.60 18.68
C ALA A 61 39.91 16.26 17.90
N ALA A 62 41.00 15.99 17.18
CA ALA A 62 41.10 14.83 16.29
C ALA A 62 41.30 13.50 17.05
N ASP A 63 41.71 13.62 18.31
CA ASP A 63 42.04 12.60 19.30
C ASP A 63 40.92 12.37 20.34
N GLU A 64 39.92 13.24 20.37
CA GLU A 64 38.84 13.25 21.37
C GLU A 64 37.57 12.52 20.89
N ASN A 65 36.94 11.74 21.78
CA ASN A 65 35.70 11.01 21.52
C ASN A 65 34.45 11.66 22.15
N ILE A 66 33.26 11.17 21.79
CA ILE A 66 31.97 11.76 22.23
C ILE A 66 31.75 11.76 23.75
N ARG A 67 32.39 10.87 24.51
CA ARG A 67 32.28 10.81 25.97
C ARG A 67 33.15 11.86 26.63
N GLU A 68 34.38 12.03 26.14
CA GLU A 68 35.32 13.08 26.60
C GLU A 68 34.75 14.49 26.34
N GLU A 69 34.15 14.72 25.17
CA GLU A 69 33.46 15.99 24.86
C GLU A 69 32.29 16.25 25.83
N ALA A 70 31.51 15.22 26.18
CA ALA A 70 30.44 15.33 27.17
C ALA A 70 30.96 15.53 28.60
N ALA A 71 32.07 14.89 28.97
CA ALA A 71 32.71 15.05 30.28
C ALA A 71 33.28 16.46 30.49
N ARG A 72 33.68 17.17 29.42
CA ARG A 72 34.06 18.60 29.47
C ARG A 72 32.88 19.55 29.64
N HIS A 73 31.65 19.10 29.37
CA HIS A 73 30.42 19.89 29.50
C HIS A 73 29.38 19.15 30.37
N PRO A 74 29.69 18.88 31.66
CA PRO A 74 28.81 18.12 32.54
C PRO A 74 27.48 18.85 32.76
N ALA A 75 26.37 18.12 32.62
CA ALA A 75 25.05 18.65 32.91
C ALA A 75 24.92 19.02 34.40
N PRO A 76 24.24 20.13 34.76
CA PRO A 76 24.07 20.54 36.15
C PRO A 76 23.29 19.48 36.93
N LYS A 77 23.68 19.23 38.19
CA LYS A 77 22.98 18.27 39.07
C LYS A 77 21.60 18.82 39.44
N GLN A 78 20.54 18.24 38.87
CA GLN A 78 19.16 18.70 39.06
C GLN A 78 18.49 18.24 40.37
N GLY A 79 19.18 17.45 41.21
CA GLY A 79 18.62 16.96 42.48
C GLY A 79 17.53 15.91 42.34
N LEU A 80 17.48 15.21 41.19
CA LEU A 80 16.55 14.13 40.90
C LEU A 80 17.13 12.78 41.38
N SER A 81 16.30 11.90 41.91
CA SER A 81 16.70 10.60 42.46
C SER A 81 15.71 9.47 42.15
N ALA A 82 16.16 8.23 42.31
CA ALA A 82 15.33 7.04 42.13
C ALA A 82 15.76 5.87 43.05
N TRP A 83 14.80 5.02 43.45
CA TRP A 83 15.01 3.91 44.41
C TRP A 83 14.06 2.74 44.10
N TYR A 84 14.30 1.58 44.72
CA TYR A 84 13.37 0.44 44.68
C TYR A 84 12.33 0.51 45.80
N GLU A 85 11.08 0.15 45.52
CA GLU A 85 10.00 -0.10 46.50
C GLU A 85 9.29 -1.43 46.21
N PRO A 86 8.65 -2.08 47.19
CA PRO A 86 7.79 -3.25 46.98
C PRO A 86 6.64 -3.00 45.99
N PHE A 87 6.36 -4.00 45.15
CA PHE A 87 5.23 -4.00 44.23
C PHE A 87 4.51 -5.36 44.22
N PRO A 88 3.18 -5.40 44.47
CA PRO A 88 2.39 -4.35 45.12
C PRO A 88 2.88 -4.09 46.56
N PRO A 89 2.49 -2.99 47.22
CA PRO A 89 2.73 -2.81 48.64
C PRO A 89 2.13 -3.97 49.44
N ALA A 90 2.94 -4.63 50.28
CA ALA A 90 2.49 -5.78 51.05
C ALA A 90 1.53 -5.32 52.16
N PRO A 91 0.33 -5.95 52.34
CA PRO A 91 -0.68 -5.47 53.30
C PRO A 91 -0.21 -5.34 54.75
N ASN A 92 0.79 -6.15 55.14
CA ASN A 92 1.41 -6.17 56.46
C ASN A 92 2.93 -5.88 56.39
N GLY A 93 3.43 -5.28 55.30
CA GLY A 93 4.84 -4.89 55.17
C GLY A 93 5.15 -3.52 55.76
N ASP A 94 6.42 -3.14 55.84
CA ASP A 94 6.79 -1.76 56.16
C ASP A 94 6.43 -0.84 54.98
N PRO A 95 5.54 0.15 55.15
CA PRO A 95 5.19 1.09 54.07
C PRO A 95 6.36 2.01 53.66
N ASN A 96 7.47 2.01 54.41
CA ASN A 96 8.69 2.76 54.12
C ASN A 96 9.81 1.88 53.53
N GLU A 97 9.55 0.60 53.22
CA GLU A 97 10.55 -0.32 52.67
C GLU A 97 11.11 0.23 51.33
N ARG A 98 12.38 0.65 51.37
CA ARG A 98 13.09 1.30 50.26
C ARG A 98 14.52 0.79 50.20
N TYR A 99 14.99 0.49 48.98
CA TYR A 99 16.38 0.11 48.72
C TYR A 99 17.01 1.03 47.68
N SER A 100 18.29 1.34 47.84
CA SER A 100 19.07 2.08 46.84
C SER A 100 19.18 1.27 45.54
N LEU A 101 19.21 1.96 44.40
CA LEU A 101 19.51 1.31 43.10
C LEU A 101 20.95 0.75 43.07
N ASP A 102 21.82 1.21 43.97
CA ASP A 102 23.17 0.67 44.16
C ASP A 102 23.20 -0.61 45.05
N GLU A 103 22.06 -1.14 45.48
CA GLU A 103 21.96 -2.43 46.15
C GLU A 103 21.57 -3.58 45.19
N ILE A 104 22.10 -4.78 45.44
CA ILE A 104 21.80 -5.98 44.66
C ILE A 104 20.62 -6.73 45.27
N VAL A 105 19.41 -6.18 45.07
CA VAL A 105 18.14 -6.74 45.58
C VAL A 105 17.22 -7.16 44.42
N TYR A 106 16.55 -8.30 44.56
CA TYR A 106 15.67 -8.86 43.52
C TYR A 106 14.21 -9.11 43.98
N ARG A 107 13.94 -8.98 45.28
CA ARG A 107 12.63 -9.16 45.94
C ARG A 107 12.54 -8.25 47.18
N SER A 108 11.34 -7.89 47.59
CA SER A 108 11.09 -7.21 48.87
C SER A 108 11.44 -8.09 50.07
N SER A 109 11.48 -7.51 51.28
CA SER A 109 11.58 -8.24 52.55
C SER A 109 10.51 -9.33 52.70
N SER A 110 9.32 -9.04 52.17
CA SER A 110 8.14 -9.91 52.08
C SER A 110 8.17 -10.92 50.92
N GLY A 111 9.24 -10.96 50.12
CA GLY A 111 9.40 -11.86 48.99
C GLY A 111 8.65 -11.46 47.70
N GLY A 112 7.95 -10.33 47.69
CA GLY A 112 7.29 -9.75 46.53
C GLY A 112 8.26 -9.17 45.49
N LEU A 113 7.71 -8.54 44.44
CA LEU A 113 8.53 -7.84 43.43
C LEU A 113 8.97 -6.48 43.95
N LEU A 114 9.95 -5.87 43.27
CA LEU A 114 10.29 -4.45 43.42
C LEU A 114 9.88 -3.67 42.17
N ASP A 115 9.51 -2.40 42.31
CA ASP A 115 9.39 -1.42 41.23
C ASP A 115 10.40 -0.28 41.45
N VAL A 116 10.82 0.41 40.38
CA VAL A 116 11.68 1.60 40.51
C VAL A 116 10.80 2.84 40.64
N ARG A 117 10.89 3.54 41.76
CA ARG A 117 10.29 4.87 41.95
C ARG A 117 11.28 5.96 41.63
N HIS A 118 10.74 7.13 41.26
CA HIS A 118 11.48 8.37 41.05
C HIS A 118 10.93 9.41 42.02
N ASP A 119 11.73 10.40 42.38
CA ASP A 119 11.26 11.57 43.11
C ASP A 119 10.33 12.42 42.22
N MET A 120 9.03 12.10 42.28
CA MET A 120 7.99 12.80 41.54
C MET A 120 7.80 14.25 42.01
N GLU A 121 8.15 14.59 43.27
CA GLU A 121 8.11 15.97 43.75
C GLU A 121 9.25 16.80 43.14
N ALA A 122 10.46 16.24 43.04
CA ALA A 122 11.58 16.89 42.37
C ALA A 122 11.36 17.01 40.85
N LEU A 123 10.78 15.99 40.21
CA LEU A 123 10.43 16.04 38.79
C LEU A 123 9.32 17.07 38.49
N ALA A 124 8.32 17.21 39.37
CA ALA A 124 7.22 18.16 39.22
C ALA A 124 7.61 19.64 39.44
N ARG A 125 8.83 19.94 39.90
CA ARG A 125 9.39 21.31 39.93
C ARG A 125 9.61 21.86 38.51
N PHE A 126 9.66 20.98 37.52
CA PHE A 126 9.78 21.32 36.11
C PHE A 126 8.44 21.08 35.41
N SER A 127 7.99 22.04 34.60
CA SER A 127 6.71 21.93 33.90
C SER A 127 6.75 20.90 32.77
N GLY A 128 5.59 20.37 32.39
CA GLY A 128 5.48 19.48 31.24
C GLY A 128 6.00 20.11 29.93
N ALA A 129 5.86 21.43 29.76
CA ALA A 129 6.46 22.16 28.64
C ALA A 129 7.99 22.07 28.65
N TYR A 130 8.64 22.32 29.79
CA TYR A 130 10.09 22.14 29.93
C TYR A 130 10.52 20.71 29.61
N TRP A 131 9.77 19.70 30.04
CA TRP A 131 10.10 18.30 29.76
C TRP A 131 9.98 17.96 28.27
N ARG A 132 8.95 18.46 27.58
CA ARG A 132 8.84 18.36 26.10
C ARG A 132 10.04 19.03 25.43
N ASP A 133 10.25 20.33 25.67
CA ASP A 133 11.36 21.11 25.09
C ASP A 133 12.73 20.46 25.32
N LEU A 134 12.99 19.94 26.53
CA LEU A 134 14.23 19.26 26.88
C LEU A 134 14.41 17.97 26.08
N PHE A 135 13.38 17.13 26.01
CA PHE A 135 13.46 15.85 25.28
C PHE A 135 13.46 16.05 23.76
N ASP A 136 12.81 17.09 23.26
CA ASP A 136 12.73 17.41 21.82
C ASP A 136 14.05 18.04 21.33
N SER A 137 14.71 18.85 22.16
CA SER A 137 16.05 19.40 21.86
C SER A 137 17.11 18.31 21.58
N ARG A 138 16.86 17.08 22.08
CA ARG A 138 17.72 15.90 22.00
C ARG A 138 17.41 15.00 20.79
N ILE A 139 16.32 15.23 20.05
CA ILE A 139 15.99 14.47 18.83
C ILE A 139 17.10 14.66 17.78
N GLY A 140 17.50 13.56 17.12
CA GLY A 140 18.48 13.57 16.03
C GLY A 140 19.91 13.99 16.43
N ARG A 141 20.24 14.03 17.73
CA ARG A 141 21.59 14.34 18.21
C ARG A 141 22.48 13.10 18.25
N THR A 142 23.79 13.32 18.19
CA THR A 142 24.84 12.28 18.36
C THR A 142 25.73 12.54 19.58
N THR A 143 25.33 13.47 20.44
CA THR A 143 25.99 13.80 21.71
C THR A 143 25.83 12.67 22.73
N TRP A 144 26.87 12.38 23.51
CA TRP A 144 26.80 11.39 24.58
C TRP A 144 26.07 11.98 25.82
N PRO A 145 25.20 11.20 26.52
CA PRO A 145 24.62 9.91 26.12
C PRO A 145 23.35 10.09 25.26
N TYR A 146 22.89 11.33 25.05
CA TYR A 146 21.55 11.68 24.54
C TYR A 146 21.22 11.24 23.10
N GLY A 147 22.17 10.68 22.34
CA GLY A 147 21.87 10.04 21.05
C GLY A 147 21.02 8.77 21.16
N SER A 148 20.92 8.18 22.35
CA SER A 148 19.99 7.08 22.66
C SER A 148 18.56 7.59 22.92
N GLY A 149 17.56 6.86 22.45
CA GLY A 149 16.15 7.10 22.78
C GLY A 149 15.79 6.80 24.25
N VAL A 150 16.61 5.99 24.92
CA VAL A 150 16.56 5.79 26.38
C VAL A 150 17.21 6.97 27.10
N TRP A 151 18.49 7.24 26.81
CA TRP A 151 19.26 8.24 27.56
C TRP A 151 18.95 9.69 27.20
N SER A 152 18.27 9.95 26.08
CA SER A 152 17.60 11.25 25.83
C SER A 152 16.52 11.58 26.87
N LYS A 153 16.11 10.62 27.71
CA LYS A 153 15.23 10.80 28.88
C LYS A 153 15.91 10.34 30.17
N LYS A 154 17.24 10.47 30.29
CA LYS A 154 18.06 10.03 31.45
C LYS A 154 17.42 10.36 32.81
N GLU A 155 16.89 11.58 32.93
CA GLU A 155 16.24 12.15 34.11
C GLU A 155 15.06 11.29 34.61
N PHE A 156 14.36 10.63 33.69
CA PHE A 156 13.24 9.72 33.97
C PHE A 156 13.69 8.25 34.02
N VAL A 157 14.96 7.92 33.82
CA VAL A 157 15.45 6.52 33.69
C VAL A 157 16.37 6.15 34.85
N LEU A 158 17.52 6.83 34.95
CA LEU A 158 18.46 6.76 36.08
C LEU A 158 19.07 8.16 36.25
N PRO A 159 18.43 9.08 36.98
CA PRO A 159 18.90 10.46 37.08
C PRO A 159 20.33 10.55 37.65
N GLU A 160 20.64 9.70 38.63
CA GLU A 160 21.88 9.70 39.42
C GLU A 160 23.06 8.96 38.78
N ILE A 161 22.88 8.27 37.64
CA ILE A 161 24.00 7.59 36.98
C ILE A 161 24.97 8.60 36.37
N ASP A 162 26.26 8.34 36.46
CA ASP A 162 27.26 9.16 35.79
C ASP A 162 27.33 8.83 34.28
N PRO A 163 27.45 9.81 33.37
CA PRO A 163 27.64 9.55 31.93
C PRO A 163 28.78 8.58 31.60
N ASP A 164 29.85 8.52 32.40
CA ASP A 164 30.97 7.58 32.19
C ASP A 164 30.65 6.13 32.59
N HIS A 165 29.53 5.92 33.29
CA HIS A 165 29.01 4.61 33.66
C HIS A 165 27.94 4.08 32.69
N ILE A 166 27.45 4.91 31.77
CA ILE A 166 26.46 4.50 30.77
C ILE A 166 27.07 3.54 29.74
N VAL A 167 26.34 2.46 29.47
CA VAL A 167 26.62 1.45 28.44
C VAL A 167 25.48 1.50 27.44
N SER A 168 25.64 2.35 26.42
CA SER A 168 24.66 2.57 25.35
C SER A 168 25.30 2.31 23.98
N LEU A 169 24.48 1.79 23.07
CA LEU A 169 24.76 1.57 21.65
C LEU A 169 23.82 2.45 20.78
N PHE A 170 23.30 3.54 21.36
CA PHE A 170 22.29 4.43 20.79
C PHE A 170 20.99 3.73 20.35
N GLU A 171 20.59 2.75 21.16
CA GLU A 171 19.25 2.15 21.16
C GLU A 171 18.11 3.16 21.40
N GLY A 172 16.89 2.77 21.03
CA GLY A 172 15.72 3.65 21.04
C GLY A 172 15.62 4.49 19.76
N ASN A 173 14.87 5.59 19.81
CA ASN A 173 14.52 6.43 18.66
C ASN A 173 13.92 5.60 17.49
N SER A 174 13.24 4.50 17.82
CA SER A 174 12.89 3.47 16.85
C SER A 174 11.73 3.90 15.95
N ASN A 175 11.70 3.38 14.72
CA ASN A 175 10.74 3.79 13.71
C ASN A 175 9.28 3.57 14.17
N LEU A 176 8.44 4.58 13.95
CA LEU A 176 6.99 4.53 14.11
C LEU A 176 6.39 4.56 12.69
N PHE A 177 5.99 3.39 12.20
CA PHE A 177 5.54 3.17 10.84
C PHE A 177 4.04 3.38 10.70
N TRP A 178 3.61 4.27 9.79
CA TRP A 178 2.20 4.37 9.41
C TRP A 178 1.83 3.20 8.50
N ALA A 179 1.02 2.27 9.01
CA ALA A 179 0.63 1.07 8.28
C ALA A 179 -0.61 1.31 7.41
N GLU A 180 -0.61 2.41 6.65
CA GLU A 180 -1.73 2.92 5.81
C GLU A 180 -2.46 1.78 5.10
N ARG A 181 -1.71 0.99 4.32
CA ARG A 181 -2.28 -0.06 3.48
C ARG A 181 -2.96 -1.17 4.29
N LEU A 182 -2.40 -1.55 5.44
CA LEU A 182 -2.99 -2.58 6.30
C LEU A 182 -4.26 -2.05 6.99
N GLY A 183 -4.24 -0.81 7.45
CA GLY A 183 -5.41 -0.13 8.02
C GLY A 183 -6.56 -0.02 7.00
N ARG A 184 -6.25 0.56 5.83
CA ARG A 184 -7.21 0.85 4.76
C ARG A 184 -7.76 -0.42 4.12
N ASP A 185 -6.88 -1.30 3.62
CA ASP A 185 -7.28 -2.45 2.80
C ASP A 185 -7.85 -3.62 3.65
N HIS A 186 -7.49 -3.72 4.95
CA HIS A 186 -7.76 -4.92 5.77
C HIS A 186 -8.38 -4.68 7.16
N LEU A 187 -8.45 -3.45 7.68
CA LEU A 187 -9.05 -3.14 9.00
C LEU A 187 -10.31 -2.28 8.89
N GLY A 188 -11.04 -2.41 7.77
CA GLY A 188 -12.31 -1.73 7.53
C GLY A 188 -12.15 -0.23 7.31
N GLY A 189 -11.24 0.18 6.42
CA GLY A 189 -11.00 1.58 6.10
C GLY A 189 -10.35 2.38 7.23
N MET A 190 -9.55 1.72 8.07
CA MET A 190 -8.89 2.35 9.21
C MET A 190 -7.72 3.22 8.76
N ASN A 191 -7.73 4.51 9.08
CA ASN A 191 -6.79 5.48 8.52
C ASN A 191 -5.57 5.76 9.41
N ASP A 192 -5.68 5.64 10.74
CA ASP A 192 -4.65 6.07 11.70
C ASP A 192 -3.98 4.90 12.45
N LEU A 193 -3.59 3.85 11.71
CA LEU A 193 -2.87 2.68 12.22
C LEU A 193 -1.35 2.86 12.15
N TRP A 194 -0.68 2.62 13.28
CA TRP A 194 0.78 2.71 13.39
C TRP A 194 1.42 1.46 14.00
N VAL A 195 2.69 1.25 13.71
CA VAL A 195 3.50 0.16 14.27
C VAL A 195 4.80 0.74 14.84
N LYS A 196 4.99 0.63 16.15
CA LYS A 196 6.24 1.02 16.81
C LYS A 196 7.24 -0.13 16.69
N HIS A 197 8.20 0.01 15.79
CA HIS A 197 9.20 -1.02 15.46
C HIS A 197 10.37 -1.05 16.45
N CYS A 198 10.08 -1.34 17.72
CA CYS A 198 11.10 -1.61 18.75
C CYS A 198 12.04 -2.77 18.39
N GLY A 199 11.62 -3.68 17.52
CA GLY A 199 12.45 -4.74 16.96
C GLY A 199 13.45 -4.30 15.88
N ILE A 200 13.38 -3.06 15.37
CA ILE A 200 14.41 -2.51 14.48
C ILE A 200 15.45 -1.80 15.35
N SER A 201 16.35 -2.60 15.91
CA SER A 201 17.45 -2.22 16.80
C SER A 201 18.70 -3.06 16.49
N HIS A 202 19.82 -2.80 17.16
CA HIS A 202 21.10 -3.48 16.86
C HIS A 202 21.10 -4.99 17.17
N THR A 203 20.41 -5.47 18.22
CA THR A 203 20.17 -6.92 18.38
C THR A 203 18.90 -7.40 17.69
N GLY A 204 18.08 -6.49 17.16
CA GLY A 204 16.79 -6.79 16.55
C GLY A 204 15.68 -7.07 17.57
N SER A 205 15.70 -6.43 18.74
CA SER A 205 14.72 -6.64 19.83
C SER A 205 14.57 -5.47 20.79
N PHE A 206 13.32 -5.22 21.21
CA PHE A 206 12.92 -4.30 22.30
C PHE A 206 13.69 -4.49 23.62
N LYS A 207 14.31 -5.66 23.85
CA LYS A 207 15.11 -5.92 25.05
C LYS A 207 16.30 -4.96 25.20
N ASP A 208 16.81 -4.40 24.10
CA ASP A 208 17.93 -3.46 24.10
C ASP A 208 17.67 -2.26 25.04
N LEU A 209 16.46 -1.71 25.01
CA LEU A 209 16.06 -0.58 25.84
C LEU A 209 16.20 -0.89 27.34
N GLY A 210 15.82 -2.10 27.75
CA GLY A 210 15.96 -2.54 29.14
C GLY A 210 17.40 -2.97 29.50
N MET A 211 18.17 -3.46 28.54
CA MET A 211 19.54 -3.94 28.78
C MET A 211 20.57 -2.82 28.84
N THR A 212 20.40 -1.71 28.10
CA THR A 212 21.28 -0.54 28.31
C THR A 212 21.19 -0.05 29.75
N VAL A 213 19.99 0.05 30.34
CA VAL A 213 19.81 0.51 31.73
C VAL A 213 20.40 -0.48 32.73
N LEU A 214 20.07 -1.78 32.61
CA LEU A 214 20.57 -2.81 33.51
C LEU A 214 22.11 -2.90 33.47
N VAL A 215 22.71 -2.96 32.28
CA VAL A 215 24.16 -3.13 32.14
C VAL A 215 24.91 -1.83 32.49
N SER A 216 24.31 -0.65 32.30
CA SER A 216 24.85 0.61 32.84
C SER A 216 24.90 0.61 34.36
N GLN A 217 23.83 0.16 35.02
CA GLN A 217 23.81 0.08 36.48
C GLN A 217 24.79 -0.99 37.00
N VAL A 218 24.94 -2.13 36.32
CA VAL A 218 26.01 -3.09 36.63
C VAL A 218 27.41 -2.49 36.41
N ASN A 219 27.63 -1.69 35.37
CA ASN A 219 28.91 -1.01 35.14
C ASN A 219 29.23 0.03 36.24
N ARG A 220 28.22 0.78 36.72
CA ARG A 220 28.33 1.63 37.93
C ARG A 220 28.72 0.79 39.15
N LEU A 221 27.97 -0.29 39.43
CA LEU A 221 28.21 -1.19 40.56
C LEU A 221 29.61 -1.84 40.53
N ARG A 222 30.13 -2.22 39.36
CA ARG A 222 31.50 -2.77 39.19
C ARG A 222 32.61 -1.75 39.53
N ARG A 223 32.31 -0.45 39.51
CA ARG A 223 33.24 0.64 39.82
C ARG A 223 33.07 1.19 41.24
N ALA A 224 31.95 0.88 41.90
CA ALA A 224 31.72 1.21 43.29
C ALA A 224 32.53 0.28 44.23
N PRO A 225 32.90 0.74 45.44
CA PRO A 225 33.61 -0.07 46.43
C PRO A 225 32.69 -1.09 47.13
N LEU A 226 32.18 -2.07 46.37
CA LEU A 226 31.37 -3.17 46.89
C LEU A 226 32.22 -4.22 47.63
N SER A 227 31.65 -4.82 48.67
CA SER A 227 32.29 -5.89 49.45
C SER A 227 32.56 -7.18 48.66
N ARG A 228 31.80 -7.42 47.58
CA ARG A 228 32.07 -8.44 46.55
C ARG A 228 31.93 -7.79 45.17
N PRO A 229 33.02 -7.50 44.44
CA PRO A 229 32.96 -6.92 43.10
C PRO A 229 32.23 -7.83 42.11
N ILE A 230 31.35 -7.27 41.27
CA ILE A 230 30.57 -8.07 40.31
C ILE A 230 31.50 -8.62 39.20
N ALA A 231 31.64 -9.94 39.17
CA ALA A 231 32.50 -10.64 38.21
C ALA A 231 31.93 -10.60 36.79
N GLY A 232 30.61 -10.78 36.65
CA GLY A 232 29.90 -10.81 35.37
C GLY A 232 28.37 -10.79 35.53
N VAL A 233 27.64 -10.98 34.43
CA VAL A 233 26.16 -11.01 34.42
C VAL A 233 25.66 -12.32 33.82
N GLY A 234 24.78 -12.99 34.56
CA GLY A 234 24.13 -14.25 34.19
C GLY A 234 22.68 -14.06 33.75
N CYS A 235 22.21 -14.94 32.87
CA CYS A 235 20.78 -15.07 32.56
C CYS A 235 20.38 -16.52 32.20
N ALA A 236 19.09 -16.82 32.38
CA ALA A 236 18.47 -18.08 31.97
C ALA A 236 17.49 -17.82 30.81
N SER A 237 18.00 -17.69 29.58
CA SER A 237 17.16 -17.39 28.41
C SER A 237 17.82 -17.78 27.10
N THR A 238 17.09 -18.46 26.21
CA THR A 238 17.61 -18.90 24.89
C THR A 238 17.60 -17.78 23.85
N GLY A 239 16.61 -16.88 23.90
CA GLY A 239 16.36 -15.86 22.88
C GLY A 239 16.70 -14.43 23.30
N ASP A 240 15.99 -13.45 22.73
CA ASP A 240 16.24 -11.99 22.81
C ASP A 240 16.83 -11.41 24.11
N THR A 241 16.47 -11.95 25.27
CA THR A 241 16.98 -11.46 26.57
C THR A 241 18.48 -11.74 26.73
N SER A 242 18.97 -12.92 26.36
CA SER A 242 20.40 -13.24 26.43
C SER A 242 21.17 -12.58 25.28
N ALA A 243 20.56 -12.46 24.10
CA ALA A 243 21.13 -11.76 22.96
C ALA A 243 21.42 -10.27 23.26
N ALA A 244 20.42 -9.53 23.75
CA ALA A 244 20.59 -8.14 24.18
C ALA A 244 21.62 -8.05 25.33
N LEU A 245 21.49 -8.86 26.38
CA LEU A 245 22.44 -8.85 27.50
C LEU A 245 23.89 -9.00 27.03
N SER A 246 24.15 -9.98 26.16
CA SER A 246 25.50 -10.30 25.69
C SER A 246 26.12 -9.13 24.91
N ALA A 247 25.35 -8.46 24.05
CA ALA A 247 25.82 -7.31 23.28
C ALA A 247 26.20 -6.12 24.18
N TYR A 248 25.37 -5.78 25.18
CA TYR A 248 25.69 -4.71 26.12
C TYR A 248 26.86 -5.07 27.05
N CYS A 249 26.93 -6.32 27.51
CA CYS A 249 28.05 -6.80 28.32
C CYS A 249 29.37 -6.76 27.53
N ALA A 250 29.38 -7.18 26.26
CA ALA A 250 30.53 -7.08 25.38
C ALA A 250 30.98 -5.62 25.18
N ALA A 251 30.04 -4.71 24.91
CA ALA A 251 30.30 -3.27 24.79
C ALA A 251 30.84 -2.61 26.08
N ALA A 252 30.73 -3.28 27.23
CA ALA A 252 31.20 -2.80 28.54
C ALA A 252 32.44 -3.53 29.08
N GLY A 253 32.94 -4.59 28.40
CA GLY A 253 33.97 -5.46 28.98
C GLY A 253 33.50 -6.20 30.24
N ILE A 254 32.23 -6.59 30.29
CA ILE A 254 31.63 -7.37 31.38
C ILE A 254 31.42 -8.81 30.87
N PRO A 255 31.91 -9.85 31.57
CA PRO A 255 31.62 -11.23 31.22
C PRO A 255 30.11 -11.52 31.24
N ALA A 256 29.58 -12.05 30.14
CA ALA A 256 28.19 -12.51 30.02
C ALA A 256 28.13 -14.04 30.10
N ILE A 257 27.17 -14.58 30.85
CA ILE A 257 26.98 -16.02 31.05
C ILE A 257 25.52 -16.39 30.76
N VAL A 258 25.31 -17.41 29.94
CA VAL A 258 23.99 -17.88 29.53
C VAL A 258 23.83 -19.33 29.99
N PHE A 259 22.99 -19.55 31.00
CA PHE A 259 22.74 -20.86 31.60
C PHE A 259 21.52 -21.51 30.96
N LEU A 260 21.67 -22.72 30.39
CA LEU A 260 20.58 -23.39 29.67
C LEU A 260 20.58 -24.92 29.85
N PRO A 261 19.39 -25.55 29.92
CA PRO A 261 19.23 -26.98 29.66
C PRO A 261 19.79 -27.37 28.29
N ALA A 262 20.54 -28.47 28.21
CA ALA A 262 21.12 -28.97 26.96
C ALA A 262 20.05 -29.22 25.88
N ASN A 263 18.88 -29.74 26.29
CA ASN A 263 17.72 -29.97 25.41
C ASN A 263 16.94 -28.70 25.00
N ARG A 264 17.41 -27.50 25.38
CA ARG A 264 16.84 -26.20 24.98
C ARG A 264 17.80 -25.35 24.13
N ILE A 265 18.92 -25.91 23.70
CA ILE A 265 19.90 -25.21 22.85
C ILE A 265 19.44 -25.21 21.40
N SER A 266 19.28 -24.01 20.83
CA SER A 266 19.21 -23.77 19.38
C SER A 266 20.30 -22.79 19.01
N LEU A 267 21.16 -23.17 18.04
CA LEU A 267 22.23 -22.32 17.55
C LEU A 267 21.69 -21.03 16.91
N GLU A 268 20.51 -21.07 16.28
CA GLU A 268 19.87 -19.91 15.66
C GLU A 268 19.45 -18.85 16.71
N GLN A 269 18.97 -19.29 17.88
CA GLN A 269 18.63 -18.38 18.98
C GLN A 269 19.88 -17.85 19.69
N LEU A 270 20.92 -18.69 19.78
CA LEU A 270 22.15 -18.42 20.53
C LEU A 270 23.29 -17.78 19.72
N ILE A 271 23.13 -17.61 18.40
CA ILE A 271 24.17 -17.03 17.54
C ILE A 271 24.59 -15.62 17.98
N GLN A 272 23.65 -14.79 18.47
CA GLN A 272 23.98 -13.46 18.98
C GLN A 272 24.77 -13.50 20.30
N PRO A 273 24.36 -14.25 21.36
CA PRO A 273 25.20 -14.49 22.53
C PRO A 273 26.61 -14.99 22.20
N ILE A 274 26.72 -16.00 21.33
CA ILE A 274 28.01 -16.61 20.94
C ILE A 274 28.89 -15.60 20.19
N ALA A 275 28.34 -14.87 19.21
CA ALA A 275 29.08 -13.86 18.45
C ALA A 275 29.52 -12.65 19.30
N ASN A 276 28.81 -12.35 20.38
CA ASN A 276 29.20 -11.33 21.37
C ASN A 276 30.11 -11.88 22.48
N GLY A 277 30.60 -13.13 22.36
CA GLY A 277 31.58 -13.71 23.30
C GLY A 277 31.01 -14.14 24.65
N ALA A 278 29.70 -14.36 24.77
CA ALA A 278 29.11 -14.86 26.01
C ALA A 278 29.47 -16.33 26.26
N THR A 279 29.72 -16.67 27.53
CA THR A 279 29.89 -18.07 27.97
C THR A 279 28.53 -18.76 28.03
N VAL A 280 28.19 -19.51 26.98
CA VAL A 280 26.96 -20.32 26.94
C VAL A 280 27.22 -21.69 27.56
N LEU A 281 26.50 -22.01 28.64
CA LEU A 281 26.64 -23.24 29.40
C LEU A 281 25.48 -24.19 29.09
N SER A 282 25.82 -25.31 28.45
CA SER A 282 24.94 -26.45 28.19
C SER A 282 24.90 -27.37 29.42
N LEU A 283 23.90 -27.20 30.27
CA LEU A 283 23.73 -27.99 31.49
C LEU A 283 22.91 -29.24 31.20
N ASP A 284 23.41 -30.43 31.57
CA ASP A 284 22.71 -31.71 31.45
C ASP A 284 21.66 -31.86 32.56
N THR A 285 20.58 -31.10 32.43
CA THR A 285 19.48 -30.99 33.41
C THR A 285 18.27 -30.29 32.77
N ASP A 286 17.17 -30.16 33.50
CA ASP A 286 15.96 -29.43 33.08
C ASP A 286 15.99 -27.94 33.52
N PHE A 287 14.86 -27.23 33.37
CA PHE A 287 14.79 -25.81 33.74
C PHE A 287 14.92 -25.58 35.25
N ASP A 288 14.39 -26.47 36.09
CA ASP A 288 14.41 -26.30 37.55
C ASP A 288 15.78 -26.68 38.13
N GLY A 289 16.42 -27.73 37.59
CA GLY A 289 17.82 -28.03 37.85
C GLY A 289 18.77 -26.92 37.37
N CYS A 290 18.50 -26.31 36.22
CA CYS A 290 19.22 -25.13 35.75
C CYS A 290 19.04 -23.94 36.72
N MET A 291 17.80 -23.63 37.14
CA MET A 291 17.50 -22.57 38.10
C MET A 291 18.06 -22.84 39.50
N ARG A 292 18.18 -24.11 39.92
CA ARG A 292 18.89 -24.51 41.14
C ARG A 292 20.39 -24.24 41.03
N LEU A 293 21.04 -24.71 39.97
CA LEU A 293 22.46 -24.48 39.72
C LEU A 293 22.79 -22.98 39.62
N ILE A 294 21.92 -22.16 39.02
CA ILE A 294 22.08 -20.70 39.00
C ILE A 294 22.10 -20.11 40.42
N ARG A 295 21.24 -20.57 41.34
CA ARG A 295 21.24 -20.10 42.74
C ARG A 295 22.51 -20.50 43.48
N GLU A 296 22.98 -21.72 43.28
CA GLU A 296 24.24 -22.22 43.86
C GLU A 296 25.44 -21.41 43.34
N VAL A 297 25.57 -21.27 42.02
CA VAL A 297 26.63 -20.50 41.36
C VAL A 297 26.62 -19.01 41.75
N THR A 298 25.45 -18.39 41.92
CA THR A 298 25.34 -16.96 42.31
C THR A 298 25.48 -16.70 43.81
N ALA A 299 25.45 -17.75 44.65
CA ALA A 299 25.87 -17.62 46.04
C ALA A 299 27.41 -17.55 46.14
N GLU A 300 28.12 -18.45 45.45
CA GLU A 300 29.58 -18.56 45.49
C GLU A 300 30.31 -17.50 44.63
N LEU A 301 29.80 -17.21 43.44
CA LEU A 301 30.38 -16.21 42.53
C LEU A 301 29.51 -14.94 42.48
N PRO A 302 30.10 -13.73 42.52
CA PRO A 302 29.36 -12.47 42.44
C PRO A 302 28.91 -12.18 41.01
N ILE A 303 27.93 -12.95 40.53
CA ILE A 303 27.32 -12.84 39.20
C ILE A 303 25.95 -12.19 39.36
N TYR A 304 25.72 -11.07 38.67
CA TYR A 304 24.45 -10.36 38.69
C TYR A 304 23.42 -11.06 37.78
N LEU A 305 22.14 -11.09 38.12
CA LEU A 305 21.12 -11.80 37.33
C LEU A 305 20.19 -10.85 36.55
N ALA A 306 20.19 -10.96 35.22
CA ALA A 306 19.42 -10.11 34.32
C ALA A 306 17.97 -10.59 34.04
N ASN A 307 17.49 -11.57 34.80
CA ASN A 307 16.16 -12.19 34.63
C ASN A 307 15.01 -11.20 34.93
N SER A 308 13.77 -11.55 34.55
CA SER A 308 12.60 -10.65 34.57
C SER A 308 12.12 -10.16 35.96
N LEU A 309 12.73 -10.64 37.04
CA LEU A 309 12.56 -10.08 38.39
C LEU A 309 13.12 -8.65 38.48
N ASN A 310 14.17 -8.35 37.70
CA ASN A 310 14.89 -7.09 37.72
C ASN A 310 14.07 -5.93 37.12
N SER A 311 13.74 -4.94 37.95
CA SER A 311 12.88 -3.80 37.61
C SER A 311 13.58 -2.69 36.81
N LEU A 312 14.92 -2.57 36.85
CA LEU A 312 15.66 -1.58 36.04
C LEU A 312 15.37 -1.71 34.54
N ARG A 313 15.10 -2.94 34.09
CA ARG A 313 14.75 -3.23 32.70
C ARG A 313 13.46 -2.54 32.26
N LEU A 314 12.55 -2.24 33.18
CA LEU A 314 11.28 -1.54 32.91
C LEU A 314 11.52 -0.04 32.68
N GLU A 315 12.51 0.56 33.36
CA GLU A 315 12.81 1.99 33.26
C GLU A 315 13.43 2.38 31.92
N GLY A 316 14.12 1.45 31.27
CA GLY A 316 14.50 1.59 29.87
C GLY A 316 13.35 1.29 28.90
N GLN A 317 12.60 0.21 29.16
CA GLN A 317 11.47 -0.18 28.29
C GLN A 317 10.35 0.85 28.23
N LYS A 318 10.11 1.62 29.31
CA LYS A 318 9.07 2.66 29.33
C LYS A 318 9.35 3.83 28.39
N THR A 319 10.61 4.07 28.00
CA THR A 319 10.92 5.18 27.08
C THR A 319 10.33 4.95 25.69
N ALA A 320 10.00 3.73 25.31
CA ALA A 320 9.26 3.45 24.07
C ALA A 320 7.85 4.07 24.04
N ALA A 321 7.20 4.22 25.21
CA ALA A 321 5.93 4.94 25.32
C ALA A 321 6.13 6.47 25.22
N ILE A 322 7.18 6.99 25.86
CA ILE A 322 7.56 8.40 25.78
C ILE A 322 7.94 8.78 24.34
N GLU A 323 8.67 7.89 23.63
CA GLU A 323 8.97 8.03 22.21
C GLU A 323 7.70 8.03 21.34
N ILE A 324 6.68 7.21 21.65
CA ILE A 324 5.41 7.24 20.89
C ILE A 324 4.74 8.62 21.01
N LEU A 325 4.67 9.19 22.23
CA LEU A 325 4.13 10.54 22.41
C LEU A 325 4.97 11.57 21.65
N GLN A 326 6.29 11.57 21.86
CA GLN A 326 7.23 12.48 21.20
C GLN A 326 7.18 12.40 19.66
N GLN A 327 6.97 11.21 19.09
CA GLN A 327 6.85 11.00 17.63
C GLN A 327 5.48 11.43 17.06
N PHE A 328 4.49 11.70 17.92
CA PHE A 328 3.20 12.28 17.56
C PHE A 328 3.05 13.74 18.02
N ASP A 329 4.16 14.49 18.17
CA ASP A 329 4.15 15.88 18.66
C ASP A 329 3.41 16.03 20.01
N TRP A 330 3.57 15.02 20.86
CA TRP A 330 2.93 14.85 22.17
C TRP A 330 1.41 14.60 22.14
N GLU A 331 0.82 14.32 20.97
CA GLU A 331 -0.53 13.76 20.90
C GLU A 331 -0.55 12.31 21.43
N VAL A 332 -1.50 12.02 22.32
CA VAL A 332 -1.69 10.68 22.88
C VAL A 332 -2.53 9.83 21.92
N PRO A 333 -2.11 8.61 21.53
CA PRO A 333 -2.96 7.71 20.76
C PRO A 333 -4.18 7.25 21.58
N ASP A 334 -5.20 6.70 20.93
CA ASP A 334 -6.38 6.17 21.62
C ASP A 334 -6.09 4.78 22.19
N TRP A 335 -5.37 3.96 21.43
CA TRP A 335 -5.00 2.60 21.80
C TRP A 335 -3.52 2.27 21.59
N VAL A 336 -2.95 1.47 22.49
CA VAL A 336 -1.64 0.84 22.29
C VAL A 336 -1.72 -0.66 22.58
N ILE A 337 -1.31 -1.47 21.60
CA ILE A 337 -1.46 -2.93 21.61
C ILE A 337 -0.08 -3.58 21.78
N VAL A 338 0.11 -4.30 22.89
CA VAL A 338 1.41 -4.80 23.34
C VAL A 338 1.38 -6.34 23.45
N PRO A 339 2.30 -7.07 22.80
CA PRO A 339 2.43 -8.52 22.97
C PRO A 339 2.79 -8.91 24.42
N GLY A 340 1.94 -9.72 25.04
CA GLY A 340 1.98 -10.09 26.45
C GLY A 340 2.58 -11.45 26.73
N GLY A 341 3.91 -11.49 26.93
CA GLY A 341 4.62 -12.68 27.45
C GLY A 341 4.75 -12.65 28.96
N ASN A 342 5.96 -12.42 29.46
CA ASN A 342 6.25 -12.27 30.90
C ASN A 342 5.77 -10.91 31.48
N LEU A 343 4.74 -10.31 30.86
CA LEU A 343 3.93 -9.16 31.29
C LEU A 343 4.61 -7.84 31.73
N GLY A 344 5.95 -7.76 31.79
CA GLY A 344 6.66 -6.51 32.09
C GLY A 344 6.44 -5.43 31.03
N ASN A 345 6.32 -5.81 29.76
CA ASN A 345 6.18 -4.87 28.64
C ASN A 345 4.97 -3.94 28.80
N ILE A 346 3.76 -4.50 29.00
CA ILE A 346 2.50 -3.75 29.10
C ILE A 346 2.53 -2.76 30.27
N TYR A 347 3.16 -3.15 31.40
CA TYR A 347 3.39 -2.25 32.53
C TYR A 347 4.42 -1.16 32.24
N ALA A 348 5.52 -1.47 31.54
CA ALA A 348 6.50 -0.46 31.14
C ALA A 348 5.88 0.61 30.22
N PHE A 349 5.03 0.21 29.26
CA PHE A 349 4.30 1.17 28.42
C PHE A 349 3.35 2.05 29.28
N TYR A 350 2.55 1.45 30.16
CA TYR A 350 1.72 2.19 31.12
C TYR A 350 2.55 3.19 31.95
N LYS A 351 3.64 2.74 32.55
CA LYS A 351 4.52 3.55 33.42
C LYS A 351 5.15 4.73 32.67
N GLY A 352 5.40 4.60 31.37
CA GLY A 352 5.86 5.70 30.52
C GLY A 352 4.76 6.73 30.22
N PHE A 353 3.58 6.28 29.77
CA PHE A 353 2.46 7.17 29.50
C PHE A 353 1.96 7.89 30.76
N GLU A 354 1.82 7.17 31.88
CA GLU A 354 1.35 7.73 33.15
C GLU A 354 2.36 8.72 33.76
N MET A 355 3.66 8.46 33.63
CA MET A 355 4.70 9.43 34.05
C MET A 355 4.65 10.72 33.23
N CYS A 356 4.38 10.62 31.92
CA CYS A 356 4.15 11.80 31.07
C CYS A 356 2.86 12.55 31.45
N ARG A 357 1.81 11.83 31.84
CA ARG A 357 0.54 12.42 32.28
C ARG A 357 0.66 13.15 33.62
N VAL A 358 1.27 12.50 34.62
CA VAL A 358 1.43 13.07 35.97
C VAL A 358 2.33 14.32 35.98
N LEU A 359 3.30 14.39 35.06
CA LEU A 359 4.19 15.56 34.89
C LEU A 359 3.65 16.60 33.88
N GLY A 360 2.43 16.44 33.36
CA GLY A 360 1.78 17.42 32.49
C GLY A 360 2.39 17.56 31.09
N LEU A 361 3.15 16.56 30.62
CA LEU A 361 3.59 16.52 29.22
C LEU A 361 2.40 16.25 28.29
N VAL A 362 1.39 15.51 28.78
CA VAL A 362 0.12 15.20 28.12
C VAL A 362 -1.01 15.09 29.15
N ASP A 363 -2.26 15.28 28.75
CA ASP A 363 -3.39 15.29 29.70
C ASP A 363 -4.04 13.91 29.95
N ARG A 364 -3.74 12.90 29.11
CA ARG A 364 -4.34 11.56 29.19
C ARG A 364 -3.34 10.43 28.94
N VAL A 365 -3.76 9.20 29.24
CA VAL A 365 -3.10 7.95 28.81
C VAL A 365 -3.90 7.27 27.68
N PRO A 366 -3.28 6.45 26.82
CA PRO A 366 -4.01 5.60 25.89
C PRO A 366 -4.67 4.42 26.63
N ARG A 367 -5.71 3.82 26.03
CA ARG A 367 -6.19 2.50 26.45
C ARG A 367 -5.21 1.43 25.99
N LEU A 368 -4.93 0.46 26.85
CA LEU A 368 -3.93 -0.58 26.54
C LEU A 368 -4.60 -1.93 26.21
N VAL A 369 -4.08 -2.62 25.20
CA VAL A 369 -4.44 -4.01 24.89
C VAL A 369 -3.24 -4.91 25.13
N CYS A 370 -3.40 -5.91 26.00
CA CYS A 370 -2.43 -6.98 26.17
C CYS A 370 -2.82 -8.16 25.27
N ALA A 371 -2.03 -8.46 24.25
CA ALA A 371 -2.32 -9.53 23.29
C ALA A 371 -1.49 -10.79 23.61
N GLN A 372 -2.13 -11.93 23.86
CA GLN A 372 -1.46 -13.20 24.17
C GLN A 372 -1.68 -14.26 23.08
N ALA A 373 -0.77 -15.23 22.97
CA ALA A 373 -1.03 -16.43 22.15
C ALA A 373 -1.96 -17.37 22.94
N ALA A 374 -2.97 -17.98 22.30
CA ALA A 374 -3.95 -18.85 22.96
C ALA A 374 -3.31 -20.06 23.67
N ASN A 375 -2.12 -20.49 23.20
CA ASN A 375 -1.30 -21.54 23.82
C ASN A 375 -0.54 -21.09 25.08
N ALA A 376 -0.58 -19.81 25.44
CA ALA A 376 0.08 -19.19 26.60
C ALA A 376 -0.69 -17.92 27.06
N ASN A 377 -1.97 -18.09 27.43
CA ASN A 377 -2.93 -17.00 27.66
C ASN A 377 -3.41 -16.79 29.13
N PRO A 378 -2.60 -16.98 30.20
CA PRO A 378 -3.12 -17.00 31.57
C PRO A 378 -3.72 -15.67 32.04
N LEU A 379 -3.25 -14.53 31.52
CA LEU A 379 -3.85 -13.22 31.84
C LEU A 379 -5.20 -13.02 31.13
N TYR A 380 -5.36 -13.59 29.94
CA TYR A 380 -6.63 -13.56 29.21
C TYR A 380 -7.72 -14.34 29.94
N SER A 381 -7.41 -15.55 30.41
CA SER A 381 -8.33 -16.33 31.25
C SER A 381 -8.73 -15.58 32.52
N TYR A 382 -7.77 -14.93 33.19
CA TYR A 382 -8.01 -14.11 34.39
C TYR A 382 -8.80 -12.81 34.11
N TYR A 383 -8.63 -12.22 32.92
CA TYR A 383 -9.43 -11.08 32.47
C TYR A 383 -10.88 -11.49 32.15
N LYS A 384 -11.08 -12.58 31.40
CA LYS A 384 -12.42 -13.10 31.06
C LYS A 384 -13.18 -13.62 32.28
N SER A 385 -12.49 -14.06 33.34
CA SER A 385 -13.10 -14.40 34.64
C SER A 385 -13.40 -13.18 35.53
N GLY A 386 -13.23 -11.94 35.01
CA GLY A 386 -13.55 -10.71 35.74
C GLY A 386 -12.53 -10.31 36.81
N TRP A 387 -11.27 -10.76 36.68
CA TRP A 387 -10.20 -10.60 37.68
C TRP A 387 -10.47 -11.30 39.02
N THR A 388 -11.22 -12.41 39.01
CA THR A 388 -11.59 -13.18 40.22
C THR A 388 -10.43 -14.00 40.80
N GLU A 389 -9.95 -15.00 40.07
CA GLU A 389 -8.80 -15.84 40.46
C GLU A 389 -7.79 -15.98 39.31
N PHE A 390 -6.50 -15.77 39.60
CA PHE A 390 -5.42 -16.00 38.65
C PHE A 390 -4.87 -17.41 38.83
N GLN A 391 -4.87 -18.20 37.75
CA GLN A 391 -4.30 -19.55 37.73
C GLN A 391 -3.21 -19.64 36.65
N PRO A 392 -1.95 -19.97 37.02
CA PRO A 392 -0.90 -20.32 36.07
C PRO A 392 -1.29 -21.53 35.22
N GLN A 393 -0.76 -21.61 34.00
CA GLN A 393 -1.00 -22.75 33.09
C GLN A 393 0.30 -23.35 32.55
N VAL A 394 0.23 -24.58 32.03
CA VAL A 394 1.34 -25.18 31.28
C VAL A 394 1.30 -24.67 29.84
N ALA A 395 2.14 -23.69 29.52
CA ALA A 395 2.18 -23.06 28.19
C ALA A 395 2.63 -24.04 27.08
N LYS A 396 1.74 -24.26 26.11
CA LYS A 396 1.96 -25.10 24.93
C LYS A 396 2.88 -24.38 23.92
N PRO A 397 3.51 -25.11 22.97
CA PRO A 397 4.33 -24.52 21.92
C PRO A 397 3.60 -23.42 21.14
N THR A 398 4.33 -22.36 20.77
CA THR A 398 3.80 -21.28 19.91
C THR A 398 4.90 -20.69 19.03
N PHE A 399 4.56 -20.29 17.81
CA PHE A 399 5.44 -19.50 16.94
C PHE A 399 5.80 -18.15 17.59
N ALA A 400 4.94 -17.65 18.48
CA ALA A 400 5.17 -16.46 19.30
C ALA A 400 6.14 -16.73 20.47
N SER A 401 7.20 -17.52 20.27
CA SER A 401 8.04 -18.17 21.31
C SER A 401 8.45 -17.29 22.51
N ALA A 402 8.89 -16.04 22.30
CA ALA A 402 9.26 -15.14 23.41
C ALA A 402 8.08 -14.67 24.31
N ILE A 403 6.83 -15.02 23.98
CA ILE A 403 5.65 -14.88 24.82
C ILE A 403 5.03 -16.23 25.27
N GLN A 404 5.72 -17.36 25.04
CA GLN A 404 5.32 -18.68 25.57
C GLN A 404 5.54 -18.76 27.09
N ILE A 405 4.70 -18.06 27.86
CA ILE A 405 4.83 -17.90 29.31
C ILE A 405 3.51 -18.25 29.99
N GLY A 406 3.50 -19.39 30.68
CA GLY A 406 2.32 -19.89 31.40
C GLY A 406 2.20 -19.40 32.85
N ASP A 407 3.31 -18.96 33.44
CA ASP A 407 3.38 -18.30 34.75
C ASP A 407 4.15 -16.96 34.62
N PRO A 408 3.47 -15.86 34.23
CA PRO A 408 4.10 -14.56 34.04
C PRO A 408 4.37 -13.82 35.37
N VAL A 409 5.66 -13.70 35.69
CA VAL A 409 6.22 -13.03 36.90
C VAL A 409 5.71 -11.60 37.11
N SER A 410 5.24 -10.90 36.08
CA SER A 410 4.71 -9.52 36.18
C SER A 410 3.17 -9.44 36.06
N VAL A 411 2.43 -10.47 36.48
CA VAL A 411 0.96 -10.47 36.46
C VAL A 411 0.35 -9.25 37.17
N ASP A 412 0.72 -8.98 38.43
CA ASP A 412 0.15 -7.86 39.21
C ASP A 412 0.39 -6.51 38.54
N ARG A 413 1.59 -6.33 37.97
CA ARG A 413 1.99 -5.13 37.23
C ARG A 413 1.07 -4.91 36.01
N ALA A 414 0.78 -5.97 35.25
CA ALA A 414 -0.15 -5.88 34.11
C ALA A 414 -1.60 -5.66 34.53
N VAL A 415 -2.06 -6.29 35.63
CA VAL A 415 -3.40 -6.09 36.18
C VAL A 415 -3.60 -4.63 36.60
N VAL A 416 -2.61 -4.02 37.26
CA VAL A 416 -2.62 -2.59 37.62
C VAL A 416 -2.64 -1.71 36.37
N ALA A 417 -1.77 -1.95 35.40
CA ALA A 417 -1.71 -1.19 34.15
C ALA A 417 -3.03 -1.24 33.36
N LEU A 418 -3.63 -2.43 33.22
CA LEU A 418 -4.88 -2.62 32.49
C LEU A 418 -6.07 -2.01 33.24
N LYS A 419 -6.18 -2.19 34.56
CA LYS A 419 -7.25 -1.53 35.34
C LYS A 419 -7.14 0.00 35.30
N ALA A 420 -5.93 0.56 35.39
CA ALA A 420 -5.71 2.01 35.33
C ALA A 420 -6.01 2.64 33.94
N THR A 421 -5.82 1.88 32.85
CA THR A 421 -6.02 2.37 31.48
C THR A 421 -7.36 1.96 30.84
N ASN A 422 -8.28 1.36 31.62
CA ASN A 422 -9.48 0.69 31.09
C ASN A 422 -9.12 -0.25 29.92
N GLY A 423 -8.05 -1.01 30.11
CA GLY A 423 -7.42 -1.86 29.12
C GLY A 423 -8.07 -3.25 29.01
N ILE A 424 -7.70 -3.96 27.95
CA ILE A 424 -8.30 -5.22 27.52
C ILE A 424 -7.21 -6.29 27.39
N VAL A 425 -7.57 -7.56 27.62
CA VAL A 425 -6.74 -8.71 27.23
C VAL A 425 -7.47 -9.47 26.14
N GLU A 426 -6.76 -9.78 25.05
CA GLU A 426 -7.27 -10.60 23.95
C GLU A 426 -6.24 -11.63 23.51
N GLU A 427 -6.73 -12.69 22.84
CA GLU A 427 -5.91 -13.83 22.43
C GLU A 427 -5.84 -14.01 20.91
N ALA A 428 -4.81 -14.73 20.46
CA ALA A 428 -4.66 -15.18 19.07
C ALA A 428 -4.24 -16.66 19.02
N THR A 429 -4.92 -17.49 18.24
CA THR A 429 -4.47 -18.85 17.94
C THR A 429 -3.21 -18.83 17.05
N GLU A 430 -2.54 -19.97 16.94
CA GLU A 430 -1.36 -20.10 16.07
C GLU A 430 -1.69 -19.79 14.60
N GLU A 431 -2.87 -20.19 14.11
CA GLU A 431 -3.29 -19.84 12.75
C GLU A 431 -3.65 -18.35 12.63
N GLU A 432 -4.34 -17.76 13.62
CA GLU A 432 -4.67 -16.33 13.61
C GLU A 432 -3.41 -15.45 13.61
N LEU A 433 -2.44 -15.74 14.48
CA LEU A 433 -1.22 -14.93 14.60
C LEU A 433 -0.32 -15.08 13.37
N MET A 434 -0.23 -16.28 12.79
CA MET A 434 0.55 -16.51 11.56
C MET A 434 -0.13 -15.90 10.34
N ASN A 435 -1.46 -16.01 10.22
CA ASN A 435 -2.22 -15.34 9.17
C ASN A 435 -2.14 -13.81 9.29
N ALA A 436 -2.21 -13.25 10.50
CA ALA A 436 -2.08 -11.81 10.73
C ALA A 436 -0.67 -11.29 10.40
N MET A 437 0.38 -12.03 10.78
CA MET A 437 1.77 -11.74 10.41
C MET A 437 1.94 -11.75 8.88
N SER A 438 1.53 -12.82 8.21
CA SER A 438 1.72 -12.96 6.75
C SER A 438 0.83 -12.03 5.92
N LEU A 439 -0.31 -11.56 6.48
CA LEU A 439 -1.12 -10.51 5.86
C LEU A 439 -0.44 -9.13 5.96
N ALA A 440 0.16 -8.81 7.11
CA ALA A 440 0.94 -7.59 7.29
C ALA A 440 2.15 -7.55 6.33
N ASP A 441 2.88 -8.66 6.20
CA ASP A 441 4.02 -8.76 5.27
C ASP A 441 3.59 -8.49 3.81
N ARG A 442 2.41 -8.95 3.39
CA ARG A 442 1.84 -8.67 2.06
C ARG A 442 1.53 -7.18 1.80
N THR A 443 1.52 -6.34 2.84
CA THR A 443 1.41 -4.88 2.71
C THR A 443 2.75 -4.15 2.67
N GLY A 444 3.88 -4.87 2.85
CA GLY A 444 5.25 -4.31 2.81
C GLY A 444 6.01 -4.37 4.14
N MET A 445 5.41 -4.95 5.19
CA MET A 445 6.09 -5.16 6.48
C MET A 445 7.00 -6.39 6.46
N PHE A 446 7.76 -6.60 7.54
CA PHE A 446 8.38 -7.89 7.87
C PHE A 446 8.20 -8.19 9.37
N ALA A 447 6.96 -8.51 9.73
CA ALA A 447 6.49 -8.65 11.09
C ALA A 447 7.05 -9.90 11.79
N CYS A 448 7.25 -9.85 13.12
CA CYS A 448 7.48 -11.06 13.91
C CYS A 448 6.15 -11.70 14.36
N PRO A 449 6.12 -12.99 14.76
CA PRO A 449 4.92 -13.64 15.28
C PRO A 449 4.26 -12.90 16.47
N HIS A 450 5.03 -12.20 17.32
CA HIS A 450 4.47 -11.35 18.38
C HIS A 450 3.65 -10.18 17.84
N THR A 451 4.09 -9.60 16.71
CA THR A 451 3.33 -8.57 15.99
C THR A 451 2.08 -9.19 15.37
N GLY A 452 2.16 -10.42 14.88
CA GLY A 452 1.01 -11.22 14.44
C GLY A 452 -0.04 -11.40 15.53
N VAL A 453 0.36 -11.72 16.77
CA VAL A 453 -0.54 -11.81 17.94
C VAL A 453 -1.24 -10.48 18.23
N ALA A 454 -0.50 -9.37 18.22
CA ALA A 454 -1.08 -8.05 18.43
C ALA A 454 -2.03 -7.61 17.29
N LEU A 455 -1.71 -7.95 16.05
CA LEU A 455 -2.59 -7.69 14.90
C LEU A 455 -3.84 -8.58 14.91
N ALA A 456 -3.74 -9.85 15.30
CA ALA A 456 -4.88 -10.74 15.49
C ALA A 456 -5.85 -10.21 16.58
N ALA A 457 -5.32 -9.70 17.70
CA ALA A 457 -6.12 -9.01 18.70
C ALA A 457 -6.78 -7.72 18.15
N LEU A 458 -6.07 -6.95 17.32
CA LEU A 458 -6.62 -5.76 16.66
C LEU A 458 -7.76 -6.11 15.68
N PHE A 459 -7.60 -7.15 14.84
CA PHE A 459 -8.67 -7.62 13.94
C PHE A 459 -9.93 -7.97 14.75
N LYS A 460 -9.80 -8.77 15.81
CA LYS A 460 -10.92 -9.12 16.71
C LYS A 460 -11.59 -7.90 17.33
N LEU A 461 -10.82 -6.93 17.84
CA LEU A 461 -11.37 -5.74 18.50
C LEU A 461 -12.00 -4.74 17.52
N ARG A 462 -11.57 -4.72 16.25
CA ARG A 462 -12.22 -3.98 15.17
C ARG A 462 -13.54 -4.64 14.73
N ASP A 463 -13.56 -5.97 14.58
CA ASP A 463 -14.77 -6.73 14.25
C ASP A 463 -15.83 -6.64 15.36
N GLN A 464 -15.41 -6.70 16.62
CA GLN A 464 -16.25 -6.46 17.81
C GLN A 464 -16.66 -4.98 17.96
N ARG A 465 -16.14 -4.07 17.13
CA ARG A 465 -16.34 -2.59 17.20
C ARG A 465 -15.94 -1.96 18.54
N VAL A 466 -15.01 -2.60 19.25
CA VAL A 466 -14.39 -2.05 20.47
C VAL A 466 -13.35 -0.98 20.13
N ILE A 467 -12.72 -1.10 18.97
CA ILE A 467 -11.83 -0.10 18.36
C ILE A 467 -12.50 0.47 17.10
N GLY A 468 -12.48 1.79 16.93
CA GLY A 468 -13.00 2.52 15.77
C GLY A 468 -12.11 2.45 14.53
N SER A 469 -12.61 2.88 13.37
CA SER A 469 -11.79 3.05 12.15
C SER A 469 -10.99 4.36 12.16
N ASN A 470 -11.43 5.33 12.95
CA ASN A 470 -10.89 6.69 13.05
C ASN A 470 -10.13 6.95 14.37
N GLU A 471 -9.89 5.90 15.17
CA GLU A 471 -9.07 5.98 16.40
C GLU A 471 -7.60 5.74 16.06
N ARG A 472 -6.69 6.47 16.72
CA ARG A 472 -5.24 6.29 16.56
C ARG A 472 -4.77 5.09 17.35
N VAL A 473 -4.21 4.09 16.66
CA VAL A 473 -3.77 2.83 17.27
C VAL A 473 -2.30 2.57 16.99
N VAL A 474 -1.54 2.22 18.04
CA VAL A 474 -0.14 1.80 17.89
C VAL A 474 0.03 0.32 18.27
N VAL A 475 0.48 -0.50 17.32
CA VAL A 475 0.91 -1.88 17.56
C VAL A 475 2.40 -1.90 17.91
N VAL A 476 2.79 -2.55 19.01
CA VAL A 476 4.20 -2.65 19.42
C VAL A 476 4.85 -3.90 18.82
N SER A 477 5.78 -3.70 17.88
CA SER A 477 6.56 -4.78 17.26
C SER A 477 7.86 -5.01 18.04
N THR A 478 7.88 -6.08 18.84
CA THR A 478 8.90 -6.33 19.89
C THR A 478 10.22 -6.92 19.39
N ALA A 479 10.26 -7.49 18.18
CA ALA A 479 11.44 -8.14 17.61
C ALA A 479 11.41 -8.09 16.08
N HIS A 480 12.59 -8.10 15.43
CA HIS A 480 12.67 -8.08 13.96
C HIS A 480 12.16 -9.39 13.36
N GLY A 481 11.34 -9.33 12.29
CA GLY A 481 10.93 -10.52 11.54
C GLY A 481 12.07 -11.39 11.01
N LEU A 482 13.30 -10.85 10.86
CA LEU A 482 14.50 -11.60 10.46
C LEU A 482 14.90 -12.70 11.47
N LYS A 483 14.49 -12.60 12.74
CA LYS A 483 14.67 -13.68 13.74
C LYS A 483 13.68 -14.85 13.57
N PHE A 484 12.75 -14.75 12.64
CA PHE A 484 11.65 -15.69 12.44
C PHE A 484 11.55 -16.14 10.97
N SER A 485 12.66 -16.09 10.24
CA SER A 485 12.76 -16.53 8.84
C SER A 485 12.26 -17.96 8.64
N GLN A 486 12.66 -18.90 9.50
CA GLN A 486 12.24 -20.30 9.42
C GLN A 486 10.71 -20.46 9.54
N SER A 487 10.10 -19.82 10.55
CA SER A 487 8.64 -19.81 10.74
C SER A 487 7.88 -19.23 9.52
N LYS A 488 8.47 -18.26 8.80
CA LYS A 488 7.91 -17.73 7.54
C LYS A 488 8.12 -18.67 6.36
N ILE A 489 9.27 -19.35 6.28
CA ILE A 489 9.55 -20.38 5.26
C ILE A 489 8.52 -21.50 5.40
N ASP A 490 8.33 -22.02 6.61
CA ASP A 490 7.40 -23.13 6.84
C ASP A 490 5.94 -22.74 6.58
N TYR A 491 5.55 -21.49 6.87
CA TYR A 491 4.22 -20.97 6.51
C TYR A 491 4.05 -20.77 4.99
N HIS A 492 5.02 -20.19 4.29
CA HIS A 492 4.88 -19.92 2.84
C HIS A 492 5.08 -21.16 1.96
N ASP A 493 5.80 -22.18 2.45
CA ASP A 493 5.89 -23.52 1.83
C ASP A 493 4.73 -24.45 2.26
N SER A 494 3.82 -24.00 3.13
CA SER A 494 2.70 -24.79 3.69
C SER A 494 3.14 -26.09 4.39
N LYS A 495 4.21 -26.03 5.18
CA LYS A 495 4.81 -27.14 5.95
C LYS A 495 4.32 -27.22 7.40
N ILE A 496 3.54 -26.25 7.87
CA ILE A 496 3.01 -26.24 9.24
C ILE A 496 1.82 -27.19 9.33
N GLU A 497 1.96 -28.25 10.12
CA GLU A 497 0.88 -29.21 10.41
C GLU A 497 -0.33 -28.51 11.04
N ASP A 498 -1.54 -28.99 10.71
CA ASP A 498 -2.84 -28.47 11.15
C ASP A 498 -3.10 -26.96 10.92
N MET A 499 -2.38 -26.31 9.99
CA MET A 499 -2.58 -24.90 9.62
C MET A 499 -2.83 -24.73 8.11
N ALA A 500 -3.92 -24.06 7.74
CA ALA A 500 -4.32 -23.87 6.34
C ALA A 500 -3.41 -22.90 5.55
N CYS A 501 -2.49 -22.21 6.24
CA CYS A 501 -1.50 -21.29 5.66
C CYS A 501 -2.09 -20.30 4.64
N LYS A 502 -3.23 -19.69 5.00
CA LYS A 502 -4.16 -18.93 4.12
C LYS A 502 -3.50 -17.91 3.17
N TYR A 503 -2.38 -17.31 3.56
CA TYR A 503 -1.66 -16.29 2.79
C TYR A 503 -0.29 -16.77 2.28
N ALA A 504 -0.07 -18.09 2.21
CA ALA A 504 1.11 -18.72 1.63
C ALA A 504 1.44 -18.18 0.22
N ASN A 505 2.73 -18.19 -0.11
CA ASN A 505 3.26 -17.61 -1.35
C ASN A 505 4.57 -18.31 -1.73
N PRO A 506 4.53 -19.63 -2.02
CA PRO A 506 5.73 -20.39 -2.34
C PRO A 506 6.33 -19.93 -3.69
N PRO A 507 7.63 -20.16 -3.93
CA PRO A 507 8.24 -19.96 -5.24
C PRO A 507 7.53 -20.79 -6.32
N VAL A 508 7.06 -20.13 -7.38
CA VAL A 508 6.42 -20.83 -8.51
C VAL A 508 7.49 -21.40 -9.41
N SER A 509 7.72 -22.71 -9.33
CA SER A 509 8.61 -23.42 -10.25
C SER A 509 8.06 -23.36 -11.68
N VAL A 510 8.89 -22.94 -12.62
CA VAL A 510 8.55 -22.75 -14.03
C VAL A 510 9.74 -23.15 -14.90
N LYS A 511 9.47 -23.67 -16.11
CA LYS A 511 10.53 -23.99 -17.07
C LYS A 511 11.24 -22.73 -17.52
N ALA A 512 12.53 -22.85 -17.87
CA ALA A 512 13.32 -21.80 -18.51
C ALA A 512 12.90 -21.60 -19.99
N ASP A 513 11.63 -21.28 -20.19
CA ASP A 513 10.97 -21.03 -21.47
C ASP A 513 10.16 -19.74 -21.37
N PHE A 514 10.19 -18.93 -22.44
CA PHE A 514 9.47 -17.66 -22.50
C PHE A 514 7.95 -17.86 -22.41
N GLY A 515 7.40 -18.92 -23.03
CA GLY A 515 5.97 -19.22 -22.95
C GLY A 515 5.52 -19.50 -21.52
N ALA A 516 6.14 -20.51 -20.90
CA ALA A 516 5.84 -20.93 -19.53
C ALA A 516 6.00 -19.79 -18.50
N VAL A 517 7.07 -18.98 -18.62
CA VAL A 517 7.26 -17.80 -17.77
C VAL A 517 6.18 -16.75 -18.01
N MET A 518 5.86 -16.44 -19.28
CA MET A 518 4.81 -15.46 -19.60
C MET A 518 3.41 -15.90 -19.16
N ASP A 519 3.09 -17.19 -19.16
CA ASP A 519 1.78 -17.66 -18.72
C ASP A 519 1.63 -17.64 -17.19
N VAL A 520 2.69 -17.97 -16.45
CA VAL A 520 2.75 -17.76 -14.98
C VAL A 520 2.65 -16.27 -14.64
N LEU A 521 3.42 -15.41 -15.34
CA LEU A 521 3.39 -13.97 -15.14
C LEU A 521 2.02 -13.38 -15.50
N LYS A 522 1.42 -13.72 -16.65
CA LYS A 522 0.06 -13.30 -16.99
C LYS A 522 -0.93 -13.71 -15.90
N LYS A 523 -0.97 -14.98 -15.51
CA LYS A 523 -1.89 -15.49 -14.48
C LYS A 523 -1.75 -14.74 -13.15
N ARG A 524 -0.54 -14.28 -12.80
CA ARG A 524 -0.27 -13.53 -11.57
C ARG A 524 -0.51 -12.02 -11.72
N LEU A 525 -0.23 -11.45 -12.89
CA LEU A 525 -0.39 -10.03 -13.21
C LEU A 525 -1.82 -9.65 -13.63
N LYS A 526 -2.70 -10.61 -13.93
CA LYS A 526 -4.16 -10.42 -14.01
C LYS A 526 -4.72 -9.59 -12.83
N GLY A 527 -4.16 -9.80 -11.64
CA GLY A 527 -4.48 -9.03 -10.43
C GLY A 527 -3.42 -7.99 -10.02
N SER A 528 -2.56 -7.49 -10.92
CA SER A 528 -1.50 -6.52 -10.56
C SER A 528 -0.98 -5.59 -11.68
N ALA A 529 -1.08 -5.93 -12.97
CA ALA A 529 -0.69 -5.05 -14.07
C ALA A 529 -1.28 -5.48 -15.44
N GLY A 530 -1.94 -4.56 -16.15
CA GLY A 530 -2.17 -4.65 -17.59
C GLY A 530 -3.42 -5.39 -18.08
N ASP A 531 -4.27 -5.93 -17.21
CA ASP A 531 -5.66 -6.28 -17.58
C ASP A 531 -6.58 -5.04 -17.40
N VAL A 532 -7.68 -5.02 -18.16
CA VAL A 532 -8.60 -3.87 -18.31
C VAL A 532 -9.44 -3.65 -17.04
N LEU A 533 -8.81 -3.04 -16.03
CA LEU A 533 -9.32 -2.74 -14.69
C LEU A 533 -10.40 -3.72 -14.18
N GLU A 534 -9.96 -4.85 -13.61
CA GLU A 534 -10.80 -5.71 -12.74
C GLU A 534 -11.05 -5.06 -11.36
N ASP A 535 -11.15 -3.73 -11.31
CA ASP A 535 -12.12 -3.12 -10.39
C ASP A 535 -13.46 -3.80 -10.69
N ASN A 536 -14.07 -4.42 -9.68
CA ASN A 536 -15.38 -5.05 -9.80
C ASN A 536 -16.41 -4.20 -9.05
N PRO A 537 -17.01 -3.17 -9.68
CA PRO A 537 -17.94 -2.28 -8.99
C PRO A 537 -19.31 -2.95 -8.85
N VAL A 538 -19.55 -4.11 -9.49
CA VAL A 538 -20.84 -4.80 -9.51
C VAL A 538 -21.31 -5.17 -8.10
N GLY A 539 -20.38 -5.36 -7.16
CA GLY A 539 -20.69 -5.60 -5.75
C GLY A 539 -21.14 -4.37 -4.95
N ARG A 540 -20.99 -3.15 -5.46
CA ARG A 540 -21.23 -1.90 -4.70
C ARG A 540 -22.02 -0.81 -5.45
N LEU A 541 -21.87 -0.70 -6.76
CA LEU A 541 -22.53 0.30 -7.61
C LEU A 541 -24.02 -0.01 -7.79
N LYS A 542 -24.87 1.01 -7.64
CA LYS A 542 -26.33 0.95 -7.81
C LYS A 542 -26.83 1.94 -8.86
N VAL A 543 -27.54 1.40 -9.85
CA VAL A 543 -28.13 2.15 -10.97
C VAL A 543 -29.65 2.04 -10.93
N TYR A 544 -30.36 3.17 -10.80
CA TYR A 544 -31.80 3.22 -11.02
C TYR A 544 -32.11 3.40 -12.51
N VAL A 545 -33.06 2.63 -13.04
CA VAL A 545 -33.47 2.69 -14.46
C VAL A 545 -34.90 3.21 -14.53
N TYR A 546 -35.10 4.39 -15.13
CA TYR A 546 -36.45 4.93 -15.33
C TYR A 546 -37.28 4.07 -16.28
N ASP A 547 -38.47 3.63 -15.85
CA ASP A 547 -39.42 2.95 -16.75
C ASP A 547 -40.15 3.98 -17.63
N LEU A 548 -39.45 4.43 -18.67
CA LEU A 548 -39.98 5.37 -19.64
C LEU A 548 -41.07 4.73 -20.53
N PRO A 549 -42.17 5.45 -20.82
CA PRO A 549 -43.19 5.01 -21.77
C PRO A 549 -42.58 4.56 -23.09
N SER A 550 -43.05 3.41 -23.60
CA SER A 550 -42.46 2.69 -24.73
C SER A 550 -42.26 3.50 -26.02
N LYS A 551 -42.90 4.68 -26.16
CA LYS A 551 -42.66 5.64 -27.26
C LYS A 551 -41.21 6.17 -27.35
N TYR A 552 -40.45 6.13 -26.26
CA TYR A 552 -39.05 6.58 -26.20
C TYR A 552 -38.03 5.47 -26.52
N ASN A 553 -38.46 4.20 -26.55
CA ASN A 553 -37.56 3.05 -26.68
C ASN A 553 -38.19 1.87 -27.45
N LYS A 554 -38.94 1.00 -26.76
CA LYS A 554 -39.45 -0.29 -27.24
C LYS A 554 -40.33 -0.18 -28.51
N LYS A 555 -41.08 0.92 -28.69
CA LYS A 555 -41.88 1.17 -29.91
C LYS A 555 -41.02 1.59 -31.12
N LEU A 556 -39.92 2.31 -30.92
CA LEU A 556 -39.00 2.69 -32.00
C LEU A 556 -38.29 1.46 -32.54
N LEU A 557 -37.74 0.64 -31.64
CA LEU A 557 -37.16 -0.66 -31.99
C LEU A 557 -38.17 -1.63 -32.65
N LYS A 558 -39.46 -1.59 -32.26
CA LYS A 558 -40.51 -2.38 -32.93
C LYS A 558 -40.92 -1.81 -34.30
N LYS A 559 -40.81 -0.49 -34.50
CA LYS A 559 -41.04 0.17 -35.80
C LYS A 559 -39.95 -0.19 -36.80
N ASP A 560 -38.69 -0.21 -36.37
CA ASP A 560 -37.56 -0.56 -37.22
C ASP A 560 -36.53 -1.45 -36.47
N PRO A 561 -36.50 -2.77 -36.74
CA PRO A 561 -35.57 -3.68 -36.07
C PRO A 561 -34.12 -3.55 -36.57
N ARG A 562 -33.87 -2.84 -37.69
CA ARG A 562 -32.52 -2.67 -38.26
C ARG A 562 -31.56 -1.96 -37.29
N CYS A 563 -32.11 -1.19 -36.35
CA CYS A 563 -31.38 -0.50 -35.30
C CYS A 563 -30.54 -1.43 -34.41
N LEU A 564 -30.85 -2.74 -34.34
CA LEU A 564 -30.04 -3.74 -33.63
C LEU A 564 -28.69 -4.03 -34.29
N ASN A 565 -28.56 -3.74 -35.59
CA ASN A 565 -27.41 -4.08 -36.42
C ASN A 565 -26.57 -2.85 -36.80
N HIS A 566 -27.02 -1.63 -36.45
CA HIS A 566 -26.26 -0.40 -36.69
C HIS A 566 -25.16 -0.22 -35.64
N MET A 567 -24.07 0.46 -36.02
CA MET A 567 -22.93 0.73 -35.11
C MET A 567 -23.26 1.63 -33.90
N PHE A 568 -24.51 2.08 -33.77
CA PHE A 568 -25.01 2.91 -32.66
C PHE A 568 -25.91 2.14 -31.68
N ALA A 569 -26.09 0.82 -31.86
CA ALA A 569 -27.01 0.01 -31.05
C ALA A 569 -26.66 -0.07 -29.54
N ALA A 570 -25.53 0.49 -29.09
CA ALA A 570 -25.09 0.53 -27.70
C ALA A 570 -26.18 1.08 -26.73
N GLU A 571 -26.98 2.06 -27.15
CA GLU A 571 -28.11 2.58 -26.34
C GLU A 571 -29.18 1.51 -26.04
N ILE A 572 -29.41 0.60 -26.99
CA ILE A 572 -30.36 -0.50 -26.90
C ILE A 572 -29.81 -1.61 -26.01
N PHE A 573 -28.54 -1.98 -26.24
CA PHE A 573 -27.89 -3.08 -25.52
C PHE A 573 -27.54 -2.71 -24.08
N MET A 574 -27.11 -1.48 -23.79
CA MET A 574 -26.89 -1.01 -22.42
C MET A 574 -28.19 -1.01 -21.61
N HIS A 575 -29.31 -0.59 -22.22
CA HIS A 575 -30.62 -0.69 -21.57
C HIS A 575 -31.02 -2.15 -21.29
N ARG A 576 -30.82 -3.08 -22.24
CA ARG A 576 -31.06 -4.51 -22.02
C ARG A 576 -30.21 -5.07 -20.88
N PHE A 577 -28.91 -4.80 -20.88
CA PHE A 577 -27.98 -5.21 -19.84
C PHE A 577 -28.42 -4.71 -18.46
N LEU A 578 -28.68 -3.40 -18.32
CA LEU A 578 -29.09 -2.81 -17.05
C LEU A 578 -30.42 -3.41 -16.55
N LEU A 579 -31.40 -3.67 -17.41
CA LEU A 579 -32.67 -4.29 -17.00
C LEU A 579 -32.49 -5.67 -16.33
N SER A 580 -31.43 -6.41 -16.66
CA SER A 580 -31.11 -7.74 -16.14
C SER A 580 -29.87 -7.82 -15.24
N SER A 581 -29.21 -6.70 -14.92
CA SER A 581 -27.93 -6.68 -14.20
C SER A 581 -28.10 -6.48 -12.68
N ALA A 582 -27.23 -7.10 -11.88
CA ALA A 582 -27.24 -7.01 -10.41
C ALA A 582 -26.90 -5.60 -9.86
N VAL A 583 -26.35 -4.71 -10.70
CA VAL A 583 -26.18 -3.28 -10.34
C VAL A 583 -27.50 -2.51 -10.35
N ARG A 584 -28.56 -3.05 -10.96
CA ARG A 584 -29.85 -2.36 -11.00
C ARG A 584 -30.49 -2.37 -9.62
N THR A 585 -30.81 -1.18 -9.10
CA THR A 585 -31.74 -1.07 -7.96
C THR A 585 -33.14 -0.68 -8.43
N PHE A 586 -34.14 -1.12 -7.67
CA PHE A 586 -35.52 -0.67 -7.78
C PHE A 586 -35.85 0.42 -6.75
N ASN A 587 -34.98 0.61 -5.73
CA ASN A 587 -35.07 1.69 -4.76
C ASN A 587 -34.22 2.88 -5.24
N PRO A 588 -34.82 4.03 -5.61
CA PRO A 588 -34.07 5.19 -6.08
C PRO A 588 -33.24 5.86 -4.97
N GLU A 589 -33.53 5.63 -3.68
CA GLU A 589 -32.73 6.17 -2.58
C GLU A 589 -31.41 5.42 -2.36
N GLU A 590 -31.27 4.21 -2.91
CA GLU A 590 -30.02 3.44 -2.96
C GLU A 590 -29.16 3.76 -4.19
N ALA A 591 -29.63 4.61 -5.10
CA ALA A 591 -29.03 4.75 -6.43
C ALA A 591 -27.90 5.78 -6.47
N ASP A 592 -26.68 5.31 -6.78
CA ASP A 592 -25.53 6.16 -7.12
C ASP A 592 -25.75 6.89 -8.46
N TRP A 593 -26.43 6.23 -9.42
CA TRP A 593 -26.62 6.75 -10.77
C TRP A 593 -28.02 6.50 -11.33
N PHE A 594 -28.52 7.43 -12.12
CA PHE A 594 -29.82 7.34 -12.79
C PHE A 594 -29.67 7.19 -14.31
N TYR A 595 -30.16 6.08 -14.87
CA TYR A 595 -30.15 5.81 -16.30
C TYR A 595 -31.48 6.14 -16.97
N THR A 596 -31.40 6.85 -18.10
CA THR A 596 -32.55 7.32 -18.89
C THR A 596 -32.62 6.59 -20.24
N PRO A 597 -33.47 5.55 -20.39
CA PRO A 597 -33.48 4.69 -21.58
C PRO A 597 -34.25 5.30 -22.76
N VAL A 598 -33.62 6.24 -23.46
CA VAL A 598 -34.09 6.83 -24.72
C VAL A 598 -33.28 6.24 -25.88
N TYR A 599 -33.94 5.79 -26.94
CA TYR A 599 -33.28 5.25 -28.13
C TYR A 599 -33.15 6.33 -29.21
N ALA A 600 -32.15 7.19 -29.04
CA ALA A 600 -31.93 8.40 -29.83
C ALA A 600 -31.49 8.15 -31.29
N THR A 601 -31.08 6.93 -31.64
CA THR A 601 -30.61 6.58 -32.99
C THR A 601 -31.60 5.70 -33.78
N CYS A 602 -32.70 5.27 -33.16
CA CYS A 602 -33.69 4.35 -33.74
C CYS A 602 -34.71 4.96 -34.72
N ASP A 603 -34.46 6.13 -35.29
CA ASP A 603 -35.31 6.71 -36.35
C ASP A 603 -34.49 6.80 -37.64
N LEU A 604 -34.71 5.84 -38.55
CA LEU A 604 -33.86 5.59 -39.71
C LEU A 604 -34.46 6.12 -41.03
N THR A 605 -33.61 6.39 -42.01
CA THR A 605 -33.96 6.56 -43.44
C THR A 605 -34.51 5.25 -44.04
N PRO A 606 -35.10 5.30 -45.25
CA PRO A 606 -35.33 4.10 -46.05
C PRO A 606 -34.07 3.25 -46.24
N SER A 607 -32.90 3.87 -46.43
CA SER A 607 -31.59 3.20 -46.52
C SER A 607 -31.03 2.67 -45.19
N GLY A 608 -31.67 2.94 -44.04
CA GLY A 608 -31.24 2.43 -42.73
C GLY A 608 -30.23 3.30 -41.98
N LEU A 609 -29.97 4.53 -42.44
CA LEU A 609 -29.11 5.50 -41.78
C LEU A 609 -29.89 6.29 -40.71
N PRO A 610 -29.31 6.59 -39.54
CA PRO A 610 -30.00 7.30 -38.46
C PRO A 610 -30.24 8.79 -38.75
N LEU A 611 -31.36 9.32 -38.26
CA LEU A 611 -31.81 10.71 -38.45
C LEU A 611 -31.94 11.47 -37.11
N PRO A 612 -30.82 11.93 -36.53
CA PRO A 612 -30.78 12.44 -35.15
C PRO A 612 -31.45 13.82 -34.98
N PHE A 613 -31.89 14.47 -36.07
CA PHE A 613 -32.70 15.70 -36.05
C PHE A 613 -33.89 15.66 -35.09
N LYS A 614 -34.46 14.45 -34.92
CA LYS A 614 -35.63 14.17 -34.08
C LYS A 614 -35.26 14.06 -32.59
N SER A 615 -34.02 13.73 -32.28
CA SER A 615 -33.62 13.19 -30.98
C SER A 615 -33.59 14.21 -29.84
N PRO A 616 -33.23 15.50 -30.02
CA PRO A 616 -33.34 16.48 -28.95
C PRO A 616 -34.77 16.77 -28.49
N ARG A 617 -35.77 16.72 -29.40
CA ARG A 617 -37.18 16.83 -29.01
C ARG A 617 -37.62 15.63 -28.19
N MET A 618 -37.23 14.43 -28.63
CA MET A 618 -37.47 13.19 -27.89
C MET A 618 -36.82 13.21 -26.50
N MET A 619 -35.55 13.64 -26.42
CA MET A 619 -34.77 13.71 -25.19
C MET A 619 -35.35 14.76 -24.23
N ARG A 620 -35.68 15.96 -24.74
CA ARG A 620 -36.40 17.01 -23.99
C ARG A 620 -37.76 16.52 -23.47
N SER A 621 -38.51 15.76 -24.28
CA SER A 621 -39.80 15.19 -23.88
C SER A 621 -39.66 14.09 -22.82
N ALA A 622 -38.60 13.27 -22.89
CA ALA A 622 -38.28 12.27 -21.87
C ALA A 622 -37.80 12.91 -20.55
N ILE A 623 -36.88 13.87 -20.62
CA ILE A 623 -36.35 14.60 -19.46
C ILE A 623 -37.45 15.43 -18.78
N GLN A 624 -38.34 16.08 -19.54
CA GLN A 624 -39.52 16.76 -18.99
C GLN A 624 -40.43 15.78 -18.25
N LEU A 625 -40.70 14.60 -18.84
CA LEU A 625 -41.51 13.57 -18.18
C LEU A 625 -40.84 13.08 -16.89
N ILE A 626 -39.51 12.93 -16.88
CA ILE A 626 -38.76 12.55 -15.69
C ILE A 626 -38.87 13.64 -14.61
N ALA A 627 -38.53 14.89 -14.94
CA ALA A 627 -38.54 16.02 -14.02
C ALA A 627 -39.93 16.37 -13.47
N THR A 628 -41.01 15.96 -14.15
CA THR A 628 -42.39 16.16 -13.71
C THR A 628 -42.86 15.07 -12.74
N ASN A 629 -42.44 13.81 -12.92
CA ASN A 629 -42.98 12.65 -12.17
C ASN A 629 -42.03 12.06 -11.12
N TRP A 630 -40.73 12.37 -11.15
CA TRP A 630 -39.75 11.87 -10.18
C TRP A 630 -38.88 13.02 -9.62
N PRO A 631 -38.69 13.09 -8.29
CA PRO A 631 -37.93 14.19 -7.66
C PRO A 631 -36.43 14.15 -8.02
N TYR A 632 -35.88 12.96 -8.32
CA TYR A 632 -34.44 12.73 -8.47
C TYR A 632 -33.77 13.51 -9.60
N TRP A 633 -34.49 13.97 -10.63
CA TRP A 633 -33.90 14.89 -11.60
C TRP A 633 -33.73 16.32 -11.05
N ASN A 634 -34.68 16.78 -10.23
CA ASN A 634 -34.67 18.16 -9.73
C ASN A 634 -33.64 18.40 -8.62
N ARG A 635 -33.12 17.36 -7.96
CA ARG A 635 -32.08 17.49 -6.91
C ARG A 635 -30.70 17.82 -7.48
N SER A 636 -30.47 17.63 -8.78
CA SER A 636 -29.15 17.69 -9.42
C SER A 636 -29.16 18.36 -10.81
N GLU A 637 -30.34 18.58 -11.39
CA GLU A 637 -30.56 18.81 -12.82
C GLU A 637 -29.76 17.85 -13.72
N GLY A 638 -29.81 16.56 -13.38
CA GLY A 638 -29.24 15.50 -14.18
C GLY A 638 -27.76 15.19 -13.91
N ALA A 639 -27.13 15.82 -12.91
CA ALA A 639 -25.69 15.60 -12.66
C ALA A 639 -25.36 14.18 -12.14
N ASP A 640 -26.27 13.54 -11.41
CA ASP A 640 -26.23 12.13 -11.01
C ASP A 640 -26.90 11.19 -12.05
N HIS A 641 -27.12 11.68 -13.27
CA HIS A 641 -27.70 10.92 -14.38
C HIS A 641 -26.65 10.65 -15.46
N PHE A 642 -26.84 9.54 -16.19
CA PHE A 642 -26.09 9.29 -17.41
C PHE A 642 -26.97 8.88 -18.59
N PHE A 643 -26.50 9.23 -19.79
CA PHE A 643 -27.18 9.02 -21.06
C PHE A 643 -26.22 8.37 -22.04
N VAL A 644 -26.69 7.33 -22.75
CA VAL A 644 -25.94 6.77 -23.88
C VAL A 644 -26.32 7.56 -25.14
N THR A 645 -25.35 8.24 -25.75
CA THR A 645 -25.53 9.05 -26.97
C THR A 645 -24.52 8.61 -28.03
N PRO A 646 -24.74 7.47 -28.71
CA PRO A 646 -23.71 6.76 -29.47
C PRO A 646 -23.59 7.20 -30.94
N HIS A 647 -24.24 8.30 -31.33
CA HIS A 647 -24.23 8.84 -32.70
C HIS A 647 -22.90 9.55 -33.04
N ASP A 648 -22.61 9.71 -34.34
CA ASP A 648 -21.45 10.44 -34.90
C ASP A 648 -20.97 11.62 -34.06
N PHE A 649 -21.80 12.65 -33.85
CA PHE A 649 -21.49 13.84 -33.03
C PHE A 649 -22.17 13.82 -31.65
N GLY A 650 -22.37 12.63 -31.07
CA GLY A 650 -22.84 12.43 -29.70
C GLY A 650 -24.10 13.24 -29.35
N ALA A 651 -24.03 13.97 -28.24
CA ALA A 651 -25.13 14.78 -27.71
C ALA A 651 -25.42 16.10 -28.47
N CYS A 652 -24.75 16.36 -29.60
CA CYS A 652 -25.17 17.39 -30.57
C CYS A 652 -26.26 16.88 -31.55
N PHE A 653 -26.45 15.55 -31.65
CA PHE A 653 -27.52 14.91 -32.43
C PHE A 653 -27.65 15.40 -33.89
N HIS A 654 -26.52 15.59 -34.58
CA HIS A 654 -26.45 15.95 -35.99
C HIS A 654 -25.38 15.09 -36.69
N TYR A 655 -25.41 14.97 -38.02
CA TYR A 655 -24.42 14.18 -38.79
C TYR A 655 -23.47 15.02 -39.65
N GLN A 656 -23.81 16.27 -39.98
CA GLN A 656 -22.89 17.24 -40.58
C GLN A 656 -22.24 18.08 -39.47
N GLU A 657 -20.92 18.24 -39.53
CA GLU A 657 -20.09 18.86 -38.48
C GLU A 657 -20.48 20.31 -38.17
N GLU A 658 -20.53 21.21 -39.18
CA GLU A 658 -20.86 22.63 -38.99
C GLU A 658 -22.16 22.85 -38.20
N LYS A 659 -23.17 22.02 -38.46
CA LYS A 659 -24.50 22.06 -37.82
C LYS A 659 -24.55 21.31 -36.50
N ALA A 660 -23.59 20.43 -36.22
CA ALA A 660 -23.33 19.93 -34.88
C ALA A 660 -22.67 21.04 -34.03
N ILE A 661 -21.64 21.70 -34.56
CA ILE A 661 -20.93 22.81 -33.93
C ILE A 661 -21.88 23.97 -33.59
N GLY A 662 -22.62 24.47 -34.60
CA GLY A 662 -23.55 25.59 -34.43
C GLY A 662 -24.79 25.29 -33.56
N ARG A 663 -24.95 24.04 -33.10
CA ARG A 663 -26.01 23.59 -32.20
C ARG A 663 -25.49 23.29 -30.79
N GLY A 664 -24.28 22.76 -30.69
CA GLY A 664 -23.66 22.31 -29.45
C GLY A 664 -24.42 21.17 -28.77
N ILE A 665 -23.94 20.77 -27.59
CA ILE A 665 -24.60 19.79 -26.74
C ILE A 665 -25.95 20.35 -26.26
N LEU A 666 -27.02 19.56 -26.43
CA LEU A 666 -28.36 19.86 -25.93
C LEU A 666 -28.30 20.35 -24.47
N PRO A 667 -28.76 21.59 -24.14
CA PRO A 667 -28.60 22.16 -22.80
C PRO A 667 -29.06 21.27 -21.63
N LEU A 668 -30.13 20.51 -21.81
CA LEU A 668 -30.65 19.56 -20.80
C LEU A 668 -29.71 18.37 -20.48
N LEU A 669 -28.64 18.18 -21.24
CA LEU A 669 -27.63 17.14 -21.04
C LEU A 669 -26.30 17.70 -20.51
N GLN A 670 -26.14 19.01 -20.36
CA GLN A 670 -24.86 19.63 -20.01
C GLN A 670 -24.34 19.23 -18.62
N ARG A 671 -25.21 19.00 -17.63
CA ARG A 671 -24.80 18.50 -16.30
C ARG A 671 -24.54 16.99 -16.28
N ALA A 672 -25.29 16.19 -17.03
CA ALA A 672 -25.22 14.73 -17.02
C ALA A 672 -23.90 14.12 -17.53
N THR A 673 -23.60 12.89 -17.11
CA THR A 673 -22.49 12.11 -17.68
C THR A 673 -22.90 11.53 -19.02
N LEU A 674 -22.15 11.83 -20.08
CA LEU A 674 -22.44 11.34 -21.43
C LEU A 674 -21.60 10.11 -21.72
N VAL A 675 -22.26 9.02 -22.10
CA VAL A 675 -21.64 7.78 -22.55
C VAL A 675 -21.78 7.76 -24.07
N GLN A 676 -20.74 8.19 -24.78
CA GLN A 676 -20.85 8.48 -26.21
C GLN A 676 -19.71 7.85 -27.00
N THR A 677 -19.96 7.60 -28.28
CA THR A 677 -18.87 7.30 -29.21
C THR A 677 -18.02 8.56 -29.36
N PHE A 678 -18.59 9.67 -29.88
CA PHE A 678 -17.87 10.92 -30.21
C PHE A 678 -16.77 11.32 -29.20
N GLY A 679 -15.54 11.39 -29.69
CA GLY A 679 -14.33 11.58 -28.88
C GLY A 679 -13.25 12.28 -29.69
N GLN A 680 -13.38 13.60 -29.81
CA GLN A 680 -12.43 14.48 -30.48
C GLN A 680 -12.12 15.64 -29.55
N LYS A 681 -10.84 15.84 -29.23
CA LYS A 681 -10.36 16.89 -28.32
C LYS A 681 -10.76 18.27 -28.86
N ASN A 682 -11.06 19.19 -27.95
CA ASN A 682 -11.41 20.59 -28.25
C ASN A 682 -12.68 20.82 -29.12
N HIS A 683 -13.42 19.77 -29.50
CA HIS A 683 -14.65 19.90 -30.29
C HIS A 683 -15.90 20.00 -29.40
N VAL A 684 -16.81 20.93 -29.68
CA VAL A 684 -17.95 21.31 -28.82
C VAL A 684 -19.00 20.21 -28.55
N CYS A 685 -18.88 19.07 -29.23
CA CYS A 685 -19.72 17.88 -29.01
C CYS A 685 -19.07 16.82 -28.10
N LEU A 686 -17.82 17.02 -27.68
CA LEU A 686 -17.21 16.28 -26.59
C LEU A 686 -17.36 17.10 -25.30
N LYS A 687 -18.14 16.58 -24.36
CA LYS A 687 -18.18 17.13 -22.99
C LYS A 687 -16.98 16.61 -22.19
N ASP A 688 -16.32 17.48 -21.44
CA ASP A 688 -15.36 17.05 -20.42
C ASP A 688 -16.01 16.09 -19.42
N GLY A 689 -15.28 15.03 -19.08
CA GLY A 689 -15.77 13.97 -18.20
C GLY A 689 -16.80 13.01 -18.84
N SER A 690 -17.03 13.06 -20.15
CA SER A 690 -17.70 11.97 -20.89
C SER A 690 -16.96 10.63 -20.73
N ILE A 691 -17.68 9.53 -20.96
CA ILE A 691 -17.14 8.18 -21.11
C ILE A 691 -17.17 7.84 -22.60
N THR A 692 -16.00 7.83 -23.23
CA THR A 692 -15.84 7.45 -24.65
C THR A 692 -15.93 5.93 -24.79
N ILE A 693 -16.90 5.47 -25.60
CA ILE A 693 -17.19 4.04 -25.82
C ILE A 693 -16.94 3.60 -27.27
N PRO A 694 -16.62 2.31 -27.51
CA PRO A 694 -16.50 1.80 -28.86
C PRO A 694 -17.84 1.84 -29.61
N PRO A 695 -17.85 2.00 -30.95
CA PRO A 695 -19.03 1.74 -31.77
C PRO A 695 -19.45 0.26 -31.66
N PHE A 696 -20.75 -0.02 -31.80
CA PHE A 696 -21.28 -1.38 -31.73
C PHE A 696 -20.85 -2.22 -32.95
N ALA A 697 -19.87 -3.09 -32.77
CA ALA A 697 -19.53 -4.16 -33.70
C ALA A 697 -20.23 -5.47 -33.26
N PRO A 698 -21.13 -6.08 -34.06
CA PRO A 698 -21.92 -7.24 -33.62
C PRO A 698 -21.04 -8.46 -33.27
N PRO A 699 -20.95 -8.89 -31.99
CA PRO A 699 -19.97 -9.91 -31.59
C PRO A 699 -20.16 -11.27 -32.27
N GLN A 700 -21.41 -11.68 -32.49
CA GLN A 700 -21.75 -12.92 -33.18
C GLN A 700 -21.28 -12.91 -34.65
N LYS A 701 -21.32 -11.75 -35.32
CA LYS A 701 -20.83 -11.61 -36.70
C LYS A 701 -19.31 -11.82 -36.75
N MET A 702 -18.56 -11.21 -35.84
CA MET A 702 -17.11 -11.39 -35.79
C MET A 702 -16.71 -12.82 -35.41
N GLN A 703 -17.48 -13.50 -34.57
CA GLN A 703 -17.28 -14.92 -34.25
C GLN A 703 -17.48 -15.84 -35.47
N THR A 704 -18.43 -15.55 -36.36
CA THR A 704 -18.66 -16.38 -37.57
C THR A 704 -17.59 -16.25 -38.66
N HIS A 705 -16.67 -15.29 -38.53
CA HIS A 705 -15.59 -15.03 -39.51
C HIS A 705 -14.19 -15.41 -38.99
N LEU A 706 -14.07 -16.11 -37.86
CA LEU A 706 -12.76 -16.48 -37.29
C LEU A 706 -12.01 -17.50 -38.18
N ILE A 707 -10.79 -17.16 -38.59
CA ILE A 707 -9.90 -18.05 -39.37
C ILE A 707 -9.03 -18.93 -38.45
N PRO A 708 -8.42 -20.02 -38.95
CA PRO A 708 -7.51 -20.87 -38.16
C PRO A 708 -6.37 -20.04 -37.52
N PRO A 709 -6.07 -20.19 -36.20
CA PRO A 709 -5.11 -19.33 -35.49
C PRO A 709 -3.67 -19.38 -36.00
N ASP A 710 -3.32 -20.43 -36.76
CA ASP A 710 -2.06 -20.67 -37.43
C ASP A 710 -1.96 -20.02 -38.83
N THR A 711 -3.05 -19.42 -39.33
CA THR A 711 -3.05 -18.74 -40.64
C THR A 711 -2.07 -17.56 -40.64
N PRO A 712 -1.07 -17.53 -41.54
CA PRO A 712 -0.06 -16.48 -41.52
C PRO A 712 -0.62 -15.12 -41.95
N ARG A 713 -0.23 -14.07 -41.21
CA ARG A 713 -0.48 -12.67 -41.60
C ARG A 713 0.34 -12.35 -42.84
N SER A 714 -0.33 -12.48 -43.99
CA SER A 714 0.22 -12.48 -45.35
C SER A 714 -0.05 -11.17 -46.10
N ILE A 715 -0.80 -10.25 -45.51
CA ILE A 715 -1.00 -8.87 -45.96
C ILE A 715 -0.23 -7.95 -44.99
N PHE A 716 0.53 -6.98 -45.50
CA PHE A 716 1.31 -6.08 -44.63
C PHE A 716 0.46 -4.94 -44.08
N VAL A 717 -0.07 -4.06 -44.95
CA VAL A 717 -1.04 -3.02 -44.59
C VAL A 717 -2.38 -3.27 -45.28
N TYR A 718 -3.49 -3.12 -44.55
CA TYR A 718 -4.84 -3.31 -45.05
C TYR A 718 -5.78 -2.15 -44.74
N PHE A 719 -6.63 -1.82 -45.72
CA PHE A 719 -7.76 -0.90 -45.55
C PHE A 719 -8.86 -1.19 -46.57
N ARG A 720 -10.11 -1.30 -46.11
CA ARG A 720 -11.29 -1.11 -46.95
C ARG A 720 -12.12 0.05 -46.43
N GLY A 721 -12.48 0.98 -47.32
CA GLY A 721 -13.24 2.17 -46.96
C GLY A 721 -13.23 3.24 -48.04
N LEU A 722 -14.16 4.18 -47.95
CA LEU A 722 -14.21 5.35 -48.82
C LEU A 722 -12.96 6.23 -48.61
N PHE A 723 -12.28 6.62 -49.70
CA PHE A 723 -11.15 7.55 -49.67
C PHE A 723 -11.56 9.00 -49.95
N TYR A 724 -12.48 9.19 -50.91
CA TYR A 724 -13.08 10.46 -51.28
C TYR A 724 -14.60 10.36 -51.17
N ASP A 725 -15.26 11.30 -50.50
CA ASP A 725 -16.72 11.43 -50.53
C ASP A 725 -17.12 12.49 -51.55
N THR A 726 -16.96 12.18 -52.84
CA THR A 726 -17.21 13.12 -53.95
C THR A 726 -18.66 13.65 -54.04
N GLY A 727 -19.59 13.10 -53.25
CA GLY A 727 -20.96 13.61 -53.12
C GLY A 727 -21.13 14.71 -52.07
N ASN A 728 -20.27 14.77 -51.04
CA ASN A 728 -20.33 15.76 -49.96
C ASN A 728 -19.09 16.68 -49.91
N ASP A 729 -17.94 16.20 -50.39
CA ASP A 729 -16.66 16.90 -50.53
C ASP A 729 -16.06 16.59 -51.93
N PRO A 730 -16.43 17.38 -52.97
CA PRO A 730 -15.91 17.20 -54.33
C PRO A 730 -14.43 17.54 -54.49
N GLU A 731 -13.84 18.30 -53.55
CA GLU A 731 -12.42 18.72 -53.58
C GLU A 731 -11.52 17.72 -52.84
N GLY A 732 -12.08 16.91 -51.93
CA GLY A 732 -11.39 15.82 -51.23
C GLY A 732 -10.50 16.25 -50.06
N GLY A 733 -10.52 17.53 -49.70
CA GLY A 733 -9.69 18.12 -48.64
C GLY A 733 -10.34 18.13 -47.25
N TYR A 734 -11.68 18.08 -47.16
CA TYR A 734 -12.42 18.14 -45.90
C TYR A 734 -12.67 16.74 -45.32
N TYR A 735 -13.01 15.77 -46.18
CA TYR A 735 -13.29 14.41 -45.76
C TYR A 735 -12.07 13.76 -45.10
N ALA A 736 -12.20 13.40 -43.82
CA ALA A 736 -11.09 12.92 -43.00
C ALA A 736 -9.85 13.84 -43.04
N ARG A 737 -10.06 15.16 -43.18
CA ARG A 737 -9.02 16.19 -43.29
C ARG A 737 -7.97 15.90 -44.38
N GLY A 738 -8.38 15.24 -45.47
CA GLY A 738 -7.50 14.83 -46.57
C GLY A 738 -6.62 13.61 -46.27
N ALA A 739 -6.57 13.11 -45.04
CA ALA A 739 -5.72 11.98 -44.65
C ALA A 739 -6.02 10.71 -45.48
N ARG A 740 -7.29 10.46 -45.83
CA ARG A 740 -7.67 9.32 -46.68
C ARG A 740 -7.35 9.52 -48.17
N ALA A 741 -7.49 10.73 -48.69
CA ALA A 741 -7.02 11.07 -50.04
C ALA A 741 -5.51 10.85 -50.14
N SER A 742 -4.76 11.28 -49.12
CA SER A 742 -3.32 11.07 -49.00
C SER A 742 -2.93 9.57 -48.92
N VAL A 743 -3.67 8.74 -48.18
CA VAL A 743 -3.47 7.27 -48.18
C VAL A 743 -3.66 6.70 -49.59
N TRP A 744 -4.70 7.13 -50.32
CA TRP A 744 -4.96 6.62 -51.66
C TRP A 744 -3.90 7.06 -52.68
N GLU A 745 -3.60 8.35 -52.78
CA GLU A 745 -2.68 8.85 -53.81
C GLU A 745 -1.25 8.33 -53.63
N ASN A 746 -0.76 8.19 -52.40
CA ASN A 746 0.58 7.66 -52.14
C ASN A 746 0.67 6.13 -52.27
N PHE A 747 -0.38 5.36 -51.91
CA PHE A 747 -0.26 3.91 -51.72
C PHE A 747 -1.17 3.01 -52.57
N LYS A 748 -2.08 3.53 -53.40
CA LYS A 748 -2.96 2.72 -54.29
C LYS A 748 -2.23 1.77 -55.25
N ASN A 749 -0.96 2.07 -55.54
CA ASN A 749 -0.10 1.25 -56.41
C ASN A 749 1.07 0.59 -55.64
N ASN A 750 1.11 0.69 -54.30
CA ASN A 750 2.21 0.16 -53.48
C ASN A 750 1.95 -1.31 -53.11
N PRO A 751 2.84 -2.26 -53.45
CA PRO A 751 2.60 -3.69 -53.24
C PRO A 751 2.55 -4.13 -51.76
N LEU A 752 2.91 -3.24 -50.81
CA LEU A 752 2.77 -3.49 -49.38
C LEU A 752 1.38 -3.09 -48.82
N PHE A 753 0.56 -2.39 -49.61
CA PHE A 753 -0.71 -1.78 -49.19
C PHE A 753 -1.89 -2.39 -49.95
N ASP A 754 -2.57 -3.34 -49.31
CA ASP A 754 -3.85 -3.85 -49.81
C ASP A 754 -4.98 -2.87 -49.43
N ILE A 755 -5.23 -1.88 -50.28
CA ILE A 755 -6.20 -0.80 -50.02
C ILE A 755 -7.23 -0.64 -51.16
N SER A 756 -8.52 -0.55 -50.82
CA SER A 756 -9.61 -0.35 -51.80
C SER A 756 -10.88 0.26 -51.17
N THR A 757 -11.77 0.82 -52.00
CA THR A 757 -13.14 1.19 -51.62
C THR A 757 -14.08 -0.02 -51.50
N ASP A 758 -13.80 -1.09 -52.25
CA ASP A 758 -14.66 -2.27 -52.32
C ASP A 758 -14.65 -3.06 -51.02
N HIS A 759 -15.79 -3.60 -50.61
CA HIS A 759 -15.89 -4.43 -49.41
C HIS A 759 -16.10 -5.89 -49.84
N PRO A 760 -15.01 -6.68 -49.98
CA PRO A 760 -15.10 -8.06 -50.46
C PRO A 760 -15.77 -8.95 -49.40
N PRO A 761 -16.34 -10.12 -49.79
CA PRO A 761 -16.84 -11.11 -48.84
C PRO A 761 -15.81 -11.56 -47.80
N THR A 762 -14.52 -11.47 -48.13
CA THR A 762 -13.35 -11.84 -47.31
C THR A 762 -12.87 -10.73 -46.35
N TYR A 763 -13.64 -9.64 -46.17
CA TYR A 763 -13.20 -8.45 -45.43
C TYR A 763 -12.63 -8.75 -44.02
N TYR A 764 -13.19 -9.73 -43.32
CA TYR A 764 -12.75 -10.08 -41.97
C TYR A 764 -11.60 -11.08 -41.96
N GLU A 765 -11.59 -12.00 -42.91
CA GLU A 765 -10.55 -12.99 -43.15
C GLU A 765 -9.25 -12.28 -43.56
N ASP A 766 -9.33 -11.30 -44.46
CA ASP A 766 -8.20 -10.48 -44.88
C ASP A 766 -7.69 -9.58 -43.75
N MET A 767 -8.59 -8.99 -42.95
CA MET A 767 -8.20 -8.23 -41.75
C MET A 767 -7.44 -9.12 -40.72
N GLN A 768 -7.84 -10.39 -40.55
CA GLN A 768 -7.10 -11.35 -39.73
C GLN A 768 -5.76 -11.77 -40.35
N ARG A 769 -5.67 -11.79 -41.68
CA ARG A 769 -4.42 -12.01 -42.43
C ARG A 769 -3.53 -10.77 -42.53
N SER A 770 -3.88 -9.65 -41.91
CA SER A 770 -3.14 -8.38 -42.03
C SER A 770 -2.26 -8.08 -40.83
N VAL A 771 -1.05 -7.54 -41.04
CA VAL A 771 -0.17 -7.11 -39.94
C VAL A 771 -0.68 -5.80 -39.34
N PHE A 772 -0.93 -4.80 -40.19
CA PHE A 772 -1.39 -3.46 -39.85
C PHE A 772 -2.73 -3.14 -40.54
N CYS A 773 -3.64 -2.49 -39.83
CA CYS A 773 -4.95 -2.08 -40.34
C CYS A 773 -5.14 -0.58 -40.15
N LEU A 774 -5.27 0.15 -41.25
CA LEU A 774 -5.37 1.61 -41.20
C LEU A 774 -6.71 2.04 -40.59
N CYS A 775 -6.65 2.91 -39.59
CA CYS A 775 -7.79 3.47 -38.88
C CYS A 775 -7.84 5.01 -38.99
N PRO A 776 -7.82 5.60 -40.21
CA PRO A 776 -8.04 7.03 -40.38
C PRO A 776 -9.50 7.43 -40.12
N LEU A 777 -9.66 8.66 -39.64
CA LEU A 777 -10.94 9.37 -39.43
C LEU A 777 -11.91 9.26 -40.62
N GLY A 778 -13.20 9.50 -40.39
CA GLY A 778 -14.20 9.72 -41.44
C GLY A 778 -14.79 11.13 -41.36
N TRP A 779 -16.10 11.26 -41.61
CA TRP A 779 -16.88 12.43 -41.20
C TRP A 779 -17.07 12.54 -39.67
N ALA A 780 -16.76 11.46 -38.96
CA ALA A 780 -16.75 11.39 -37.51
C ALA A 780 -15.48 10.65 -37.07
N PRO A 781 -15.03 10.82 -35.81
CA PRO A 781 -13.84 10.13 -35.28
C PRO A 781 -13.95 8.61 -35.14
N TRP A 782 -15.08 8.00 -35.53
CA TRP A 782 -15.37 6.60 -35.25
C TRP A 782 -15.61 5.75 -36.49
N SER A 783 -15.05 4.55 -36.43
CA SER A 783 -15.31 3.48 -37.37
C SER A 783 -15.33 2.15 -36.61
N PRO A 784 -16.25 1.22 -36.92
CA PRO A 784 -16.18 -0.15 -36.43
C PRO A 784 -14.83 -0.81 -36.69
N ARG A 785 -14.10 -0.40 -37.74
CA ARG A 785 -12.78 -0.93 -38.10
C ARG A 785 -11.76 -0.86 -36.96
N LEU A 786 -11.84 0.12 -36.06
CA LEU A 786 -10.95 0.20 -34.89
C LEU A 786 -11.20 -0.96 -33.91
N VAL A 787 -12.48 -1.29 -33.69
CA VAL A 787 -12.92 -2.44 -32.87
C VAL A 787 -12.59 -3.75 -33.58
N GLU A 788 -12.94 -3.84 -34.87
CA GLU A 788 -12.70 -5.03 -35.70
C GLU A 788 -11.20 -5.36 -35.74
N ALA A 789 -10.31 -4.39 -35.98
CA ALA A 789 -8.86 -4.59 -35.99
C ALA A 789 -8.36 -5.18 -34.66
N VAL A 790 -8.79 -4.62 -33.51
CA VAL A 790 -8.41 -5.12 -32.19
C VAL A 790 -8.94 -6.55 -31.94
N VAL A 791 -10.20 -6.82 -32.28
CA VAL A 791 -10.82 -8.15 -32.15
C VAL A 791 -10.14 -9.19 -33.03
N PHE A 792 -9.71 -8.81 -34.24
CA PHE A 792 -9.02 -9.69 -35.18
C PHE A 792 -7.49 -9.69 -35.04
N GLY A 793 -6.94 -8.96 -34.07
CA GLY A 793 -5.51 -8.91 -33.77
C GLY A 793 -4.64 -8.21 -34.82
N CYS A 794 -5.26 -7.47 -35.73
CA CYS A 794 -4.55 -6.60 -36.67
C CYS A 794 -4.13 -5.32 -35.94
N ILE A 795 -2.89 -4.87 -36.08
CA ILE A 795 -2.39 -3.70 -35.35
C ILE A 795 -3.11 -2.44 -35.90
N PRO A 796 -3.91 -1.73 -35.09
CA PRO A 796 -4.59 -0.53 -35.56
C PRO A 796 -3.58 0.61 -35.76
N VAL A 797 -3.48 1.12 -36.98
CA VAL A 797 -2.68 2.32 -37.30
C VAL A 797 -3.61 3.52 -37.25
N ILE A 798 -3.55 4.25 -36.15
CA ILE A 798 -4.44 5.35 -35.81
C ILE A 798 -3.89 6.63 -36.44
N ILE A 799 -4.67 7.19 -37.37
CA ILE A 799 -4.34 8.40 -38.14
C ILE A 799 -5.43 9.43 -37.80
N ALA A 800 -5.22 10.11 -36.67
CA ALA A 800 -6.21 10.95 -36.01
C ALA A 800 -5.57 11.77 -34.87
N ASP A 801 -5.12 12.99 -35.13
CA ASP A 801 -4.27 13.75 -34.20
C ASP A 801 -5.01 14.17 -32.90
N ASP A 802 -6.31 14.43 -33.02
CA ASP A 802 -7.19 14.95 -31.97
C ASP A 802 -8.10 13.88 -31.32
N ILE A 803 -7.96 12.59 -31.65
CA ILE A 803 -8.86 11.55 -31.13
C ILE A 803 -8.72 11.32 -29.61
N VAL A 804 -9.85 11.01 -28.96
CA VAL A 804 -9.94 10.44 -27.62
C VAL A 804 -10.41 8.99 -27.78
N LEU A 805 -9.54 8.02 -27.48
CA LEU A 805 -9.82 6.61 -27.74
C LEU A 805 -10.79 5.98 -26.71
N PRO A 806 -11.52 4.90 -27.07
CA PRO A 806 -12.47 4.27 -26.17
C PRO A 806 -11.77 3.69 -24.95
N PHE A 807 -12.36 3.91 -23.78
CA PHE A 807 -11.85 3.41 -22.49
C PHE A 807 -10.33 3.63 -22.29
N ALA A 808 -9.80 4.79 -22.69
CA ALA A 808 -8.36 5.07 -22.69
C ALA A 808 -7.65 4.83 -21.34
N ASP A 809 -8.34 5.03 -20.21
CA ASP A 809 -7.81 4.73 -18.86
C ASP A 809 -7.53 3.23 -18.61
N ALA A 810 -8.16 2.34 -19.39
CA ALA A 810 -8.20 0.90 -19.14
C ALA A 810 -7.67 0.06 -20.31
N ILE A 811 -7.56 0.64 -21.51
CA ILE A 811 -7.04 -0.01 -22.72
C ILE A 811 -5.71 0.67 -23.10
N PRO A 812 -4.57 -0.05 -23.06
CA PRO A 812 -3.24 0.52 -23.30
C PRO A 812 -2.99 0.71 -24.81
N TRP A 813 -3.66 1.71 -25.40
CA TRP A 813 -3.64 1.99 -26.85
C TRP A 813 -2.23 2.16 -27.43
N GLU A 814 -1.33 2.83 -26.70
CA GLU A 814 0.10 2.96 -27.06
C GLU A 814 0.83 1.61 -27.19
N GLU A 815 0.45 0.63 -26.37
CA GLU A 815 1.04 -0.71 -26.43
C GLU A 815 0.46 -1.55 -27.56
N ILE A 816 -0.82 -1.39 -27.94
CA ILE A 816 -1.49 -2.24 -28.94
C ILE A 816 -1.54 -1.67 -30.36
N GLY A 817 -1.59 -0.35 -30.53
CA GLY A 817 -1.70 0.33 -31.83
C GLY A 817 -0.39 0.97 -32.32
N VAL A 818 -0.45 1.68 -33.44
CA VAL A 818 0.59 2.60 -33.93
C VAL A 818 -0.08 3.94 -34.20
N PHE A 819 0.48 5.02 -33.67
CA PHE A 819 0.00 6.37 -33.94
C PHE A 819 0.84 7.01 -35.04
N VAL A 820 0.18 7.63 -36.02
CA VAL A 820 0.82 8.34 -37.12
C VAL A 820 0.07 9.66 -37.30
N ALA A 821 0.80 10.78 -37.34
CA ALA A 821 0.19 12.09 -37.52
C ALA A 821 -0.43 12.21 -38.92
N GLU A 822 -1.47 13.04 -39.06
CA GLU A 822 -2.15 13.25 -40.36
C GLU A 822 -1.22 13.84 -41.43
N GLU A 823 -0.26 14.69 -41.03
CA GLU A 823 0.81 15.19 -41.91
C GLU A 823 1.81 14.11 -42.35
N ASP A 824 1.94 13.01 -41.58
CA ASP A 824 2.91 11.93 -41.80
C ASP A 824 2.36 10.77 -42.64
N VAL A 825 1.11 10.84 -43.09
CA VAL A 825 0.49 9.86 -43.98
C VAL A 825 1.36 9.53 -45.21
N PRO A 826 1.97 10.48 -45.94
CA PRO A 826 2.84 10.18 -47.09
C PRO A 826 4.09 9.35 -46.75
N ARG A 827 4.41 9.15 -45.46
CA ARG A 827 5.56 8.38 -44.97
C ARG A 827 5.16 7.04 -44.35
N LEU A 828 3.89 6.62 -44.45
CA LEU A 828 3.37 5.40 -43.81
C LEU A 828 4.15 4.13 -44.16
N ASP A 829 4.62 3.98 -45.40
CA ASP A 829 5.39 2.80 -45.81
C ASP A 829 6.70 2.68 -45.01
N SER A 830 7.43 3.80 -44.91
CA SER A 830 8.71 3.95 -44.24
C SER A 830 8.55 3.86 -42.72
N ILE A 831 7.48 4.46 -42.18
CA ILE A 831 7.13 4.38 -40.75
C ILE A 831 6.83 2.92 -40.38
N LEU A 832 5.90 2.25 -41.06
CA LEU A 832 5.46 0.90 -40.70
C LEU A 832 6.54 -0.16 -40.99
N ALA A 833 7.34 -0.01 -42.04
CA ALA A 833 8.48 -0.89 -42.33
C ALA A 833 9.66 -0.70 -41.35
N SER A 834 9.75 0.45 -40.66
CA SER A 834 10.78 0.68 -39.63
C SER A 834 10.50 0.02 -38.28
N ILE A 835 9.27 -0.46 -38.05
CA ILE A 835 8.87 -1.05 -36.76
C ILE A 835 9.51 -2.45 -36.62
N PRO A 836 10.34 -2.70 -35.59
CA PRO A 836 11.00 -4.00 -35.42
C PRO A 836 10.02 -5.16 -35.25
N THR A 837 10.37 -6.32 -35.80
CA THR A 837 9.50 -7.52 -35.80
C THR A 837 9.13 -8.00 -34.39
N ASP A 838 10.02 -7.84 -33.39
CA ASP A 838 9.73 -8.16 -32.00
C ASP A 838 8.69 -7.21 -31.38
N ILE A 839 8.67 -5.94 -31.78
CA ILE A 839 7.64 -4.96 -31.41
C ILE A 839 6.31 -5.34 -32.07
N ILE A 840 6.30 -5.66 -33.37
CA ILE A 840 5.10 -6.13 -34.09
C ILE A 840 4.51 -7.37 -33.38
N LEU A 841 5.36 -8.35 -33.05
CA LEU A 841 4.95 -9.55 -32.32
C LEU A 841 4.49 -9.24 -30.89
N ARG A 842 5.07 -8.25 -30.19
CA ARG A 842 4.55 -7.77 -28.88
C ARG A 842 3.14 -7.20 -29.04
N LYS A 843 2.91 -6.30 -29.99
CA LYS A 843 1.59 -5.68 -30.23
C LYS A 843 0.53 -6.76 -30.52
N GLN A 844 0.83 -7.70 -31.42
CA GLN A 844 -0.06 -8.82 -31.74
C GLN A 844 -0.30 -9.77 -30.56
N ARG A 845 0.70 -10.05 -29.71
CA ARG A 845 0.53 -10.85 -28.47
C ARG A 845 -0.37 -10.16 -27.43
N LEU A 846 -0.36 -8.83 -27.36
CA LEU A 846 -1.24 -8.06 -26.48
C LEU A 846 -2.68 -8.00 -27.04
N LEU A 847 -2.83 -7.76 -28.34
CA LEU A 847 -4.11 -7.84 -29.04
C LEU A 847 -4.74 -9.25 -28.98
N ALA A 848 -3.93 -10.30 -28.82
CA ALA A 848 -4.41 -11.66 -28.61
C ALA A 848 -5.02 -11.90 -27.21
N ASN A 849 -4.87 -10.99 -26.24
CA ASN A 849 -5.49 -11.13 -24.91
C ASN A 849 -7.02 -11.11 -25.01
N PRO A 850 -7.75 -12.17 -24.58
CA PRO A 850 -9.21 -12.17 -24.58
C PRO A 850 -9.83 -10.99 -23.83
N SER A 851 -9.25 -10.53 -22.72
CA SER A 851 -9.75 -9.36 -21.96
C SER A 851 -9.79 -8.09 -22.83
N MET A 852 -8.75 -7.89 -23.64
CA MET A 852 -8.60 -6.74 -24.55
C MET A 852 -9.69 -6.72 -25.61
N LYS A 853 -9.98 -7.89 -26.20
CA LYS A 853 -11.04 -8.06 -27.19
C LYS A 853 -12.42 -7.91 -26.55
N GLN A 854 -12.61 -8.47 -25.36
CA GLN A 854 -13.88 -8.46 -24.64
C GLN A 854 -14.31 -7.04 -24.27
N ALA A 855 -13.37 -6.19 -23.82
CA ALA A 855 -13.60 -4.80 -23.46
C ALA A 855 -14.10 -3.91 -24.63
N MET A 856 -13.90 -4.32 -25.87
CA MET A 856 -14.41 -3.62 -27.06
C MET A 856 -15.85 -3.98 -27.42
N LEU A 857 -16.42 -5.02 -26.79
CA LEU A 857 -17.61 -5.70 -27.28
C LEU A 857 -18.81 -5.60 -26.33
N PHE A 858 -19.99 -5.59 -26.93
CA PHE A 858 -21.29 -5.59 -26.25
C PHE A 858 -22.01 -6.94 -26.49
N PRO A 859 -21.54 -8.06 -25.89
CA PRO A 859 -22.11 -9.39 -26.10
C PRO A 859 -23.53 -9.52 -25.53
N GLN A 860 -24.22 -10.59 -25.92
CA GLN A 860 -25.54 -10.96 -25.38
C GLN A 860 -25.53 -12.47 -25.11
N PRO A 861 -25.58 -12.92 -23.84
CA PRO A 861 -25.56 -12.13 -22.61
C PRO A 861 -24.25 -11.36 -22.40
N ALA A 862 -24.28 -10.35 -21.52
CA ALA A 862 -23.09 -9.63 -21.07
C ALA A 862 -22.08 -10.58 -20.38
N GLN A 863 -20.80 -10.23 -20.44
CA GLN A 863 -19.68 -11.01 -19.89
C GLN A 863 -18.77 -10.12 -19.03
N PRO A 864 -18.13 -10.63 -17.97
CA PRO A 864 -17.19 -9.86 -17.17
C PRO A 864 -16.10 -9.18 -18.01
N GLY A 865 -15.76 -7.93 -17.66
CA GLY A 865 -14.76 -7.12 -18.35
C GLY A 865 -15.19 -6.53 -19.70
N ASP A 866 -16.41 -6.82 -20.19
CA ASP A 866 -16.91 -6.31 -21.47
C ASP A 866 -17.22 -4.81 -21.49
N ALA A 867 -17.61 -4.28 -22.66
CA ALA A 867 -17.86 -2.85 -22.82
C ALA A 867 -19.02 -2.31 -21.95
N PHE A 868 -19.95 -3.13 -21.46
CA PHE A 868 -20.92 -2.68 -20.46
C PHE A 868 -20.26 -2.50 -19.09
N HIS A 869 -19.40 -3.45 -18.70
CA HIS A 869 -18.64 -3.36 -17.46
C HIS A 869 -17.67 -2.17 -17.48
N GLN A 870 -17.03 -1.87 -18.62
CA GLN A 870 -16.17 -0.69 -18.73
C GLN A 870 -16.93 0.64 -18.64
N ILE A 871 -18.19 0.70 -19.09
CA ILE A 871 -19.09 1.84 -18.81
C ILE A 871 -19.37 1.95 -17.30
N LEU A 872 -19.69 0.84 -16.63
CA LEU A 872 -19.91 0.85 -15.18
C LEU A 872 -18.64 1.25 -14.40
N ASN A 873 -17.47 0.80 -14.83
CA ASN A 873 -16.18 1.19 -14.25
C ASN A 873 -15.95 2.71 -14.40
N GLY A 874 -16.23 3.28 -15.58
CA GLY A 874 -16.15 4.72 -15.82
C GLY A 874 -17.15 5.55 -15.02
N LEU A 875 -18.31 4.99 -14.65
CA LEU A 875 -19.28 5.62 -13.75
C LEU A 875 -18.87 5.47 -12.26
N ALA A 876 -18.29 4.32 -11.89
CA ALA A 876 -17.82 4.07 -10.52
C ALA A 876 -16.62 4.96 -10.15
N ARG A 877 -15.69 5.22 -11.09
CA ARG A 877 -14.57 6.17 -10.92
C ARG A 877 -14.99 7.64 -10.72
N LYS A 878 -16.29 7.95 -10.83
CA LYS A 878 -16.87 9.29 -10.59
C LYS A 878 -17.61 9.38 -9.25
N LEU A 879 -17.47 8.38 -8.37
CA LEU A 879 -18.11 8.34 -7.05
C LEU A 879 -17.07 8.46 -5.91
N PRO A 880 -17.46 8.99 -4.74
CA PRO A 880 -18.77 9.59 -4.44
C PRO A 880 -18.99 10.91 -5.19
N HIS A 881 -20.26 11.25 -5.42
CA HIS A 881 -20.63 12.57 -5.96
C HIS A 881 -20.16 13.68 -5.03
N GLY A 882 -19.48 14.69 -5.58
CA GLY A 882 -19.11 15.89 -4.83
C GLY A 882 -20.31 16.80 -4.54
N ASP A 883 -20.19 17.66 -3.53
CA ASP A 883 -21.28 18.54 -3.08
C ASP A 883 -21.85 19.47 -4.17
N ASN A 884 -21.08 19.72 -5.24
CA ASN A 884 -21.48 20.52 -6.41
C ASN A 884 -22.38 19.79 -7.43
N VAL A 885 -22.59 18.48 -7.26
CA VAL A 885 -23.53 17.67 -8.05
C VAL A 885 -24.98 18.02 -7.70
N PHE A 886 -25.24 18.32 -6.43
CA PHE A 886 -26.58 18.61 -5.91
C PHE A 886 -26.88 20.11 -5.88
N LEU A 887 -28.15 20.46 -6.08
CA LEU A 887 -28.64 21.84 -6.14
C LEU A 887 -29.22 22.27 -4.80
N LYS A 888 -29.08 23.56 -4.48
CA LYS A 888 -29.75 24.18 -3.33
C LYS A 888 -31.26 24.33 -3.61
N PRO A 889 -32.13 24.35 -2.60
CA PRO A 889 -33.57 24.54 -2.80
C PRO A 889 -33.88 25.82 -3.59
N GLY A 890 -34.52 25.67 -4.75
CA GLY A 890 -34.86 26.77 -5.66
C GLY A 890 -33.78 27.14 -6.69
N GLU A 891 -32.58 26.56 -6.61
CA GLU A 891 -31.51 26.76 -7.60
C GLU A 891 -31.85 26.08 -8.93
N ARG A 892 -31.51 26.75 -10.04
CA ARG A 892 -31.72 26.28 -11.42
C ARG A 892 -30.53 26.71 -12.27
N ILE A 893 -29.90 25.75 -12.95
CA ILE A 893 -28.67 25.95 -13.73
C ILE A 893 -28.94 25.70 -15.22
N LEU A 894 -29.78 24.72 -15.56
CA LEU A 894 -30.06 24.37 -16.95
C LEU A 894 -31.13 25.27 -17.57
N ASN A 895 -30.81 25.90 -18.70
CA ASN A 895 -31.79 26.68 -19.46
C ASN A 895 -32.69 25.76 -20.31
N TRP A 896 -33.90 25.50 -19.80
CA TRP A 896 -34.93 24.70 -20.48
C TRP A 896 -35.46 25.31 -21.78
N THR A 897 -35.29 26.61 -22.02
CA THR A 897 -35.70 27.29 -23.27
C THR A 897 -34.59 27.45 -24.30
N ALA A 898 -33.35 27.06 -23.97
CA ALA A 898 -32.22 27.14 -24.89
C ALA A 898 -32.19 26.00 -25.93
N GLY A 899 -31.64 26.32 -27.10
CA GLY A 899 -31.48 25.45 -28.27
C GLY A 899 -32.15 26.02 -29.53
N PRO A 900 -31.90 25.44 -30.71
CA PRO A 900 -32.56 25.85 -31.95
C PRO A 900 -34.10 25.81 -31.85
N PRO A 901 -34.85 26.71 -32.53
CA PRO A 901 -36.32 26.70 -32.50
C PRO A 901 -36.97 25.39 -32.98
N GLY A 902 -36.25 24.58 -33.76
CA GLY A 902 -36.67 23.22 -34.14
C GLY A 902 -36.70 22.24 -32.96
N ASP A 903 -35.81 22.41 -31.97
CA ASP A 903 -35.61 21.51 -30.82
C ASP A 903 -36.50 21.84 -29.62
N LEU A 904 -37.20 22.98 -29.69
CA LEU A 904 -38.21 23.43 -28.73
C LEU A 904 -39.63 22.96 -29.11
N LYS A 905 -39.83 22.44 -30.33
CA LYS A 905 -41.12 21.90 -30.76
C LYS A 905 -41.45 20.57 -30.02
N PRO A 906 -42.74 20.25 -29.80
CA PRO A 906 -43.14 18.97 -29.22
C PRO A 906 -42.64 17.71 -29.93
N TRP A 907 -42.72 16.58 -29.19
CA TRP A 907 -42.37 15.22 -29.61
C TRP A 907 -43.59 14.31 -29.74
#